data_AF-A0A094B0C2-F1
#
_entry.id   AF-A0A094B0C2-F1
#
_cell.length_a   1.000
_cell.length_b   1.000
_cell.length_c   1.000
_cell.angle_alpha   90.00
_cell.angle_beta   90.00
_cell.angle_gamma   90.00
#
_symmetry.space_group_name_H-M   'P 1'
#
loop_
_entity.id
_entity.type
_entity.pdbx_description
1 polymer ?
#
loop_
_entity_poly.entity_id
_entity_poly.type
_entity_poly.pdbx_seq_one_letter_code
_entity_poly.pdbx_strand_id
1 'polypeptide(L)'
;MALSALHRSTLIGGMPTNFDLDALVSSFMASSLRNLRYELQTKEGVSKYALLTTIRTLCVCEIHSGRADRSWRVHVEGAIALLGTTRAMPDTNPADDGESQWLVDSWYASIESLMALTTRRGLSRAQIDQLGPRELMRETKAENRYLDIYTAYSTDLNDSFKEIRAVVWERQQMDSNGDRADVLSKRDLDEKADRLENSIRSRTGNSEFRPNDLQVLSQHEARQFEACDETYYHTALIHILRRVRQLPTSDLRVQASVKRIIECCLKISPADGLSPWVMLTTPLFTAGCEALGEDREIVRQLLKSMYDSLGIRNIQRSIRILEMSWESKEDNDDWESFLDKMVTSKFVRYLALSFYLVTLTAGHGQHAFVDQEQPVSEDRLAELERQWNDEWAFSGISTFAHLPHSKCLVHPEDLYDIAIIGSPFDTAVSYRPGARFGPRAIRAASARQTANRGFNPRAGFNPYTSWATIRDCGDIPVNPFDNGLALRQMTEAFAELAHRPSKSGMQKPRLITLGGDHSLALPALRALNQLYGPVAVLHFDAHLDTWHPAKYPSAWSSEQSHFNHGSMYWIASNEGLIANGSSVHAGLRTRLSGDGWEDYDDDDRQGFFRISADDIDDIGGPVGVAKLIVEKIGTEIPVYLSVDIDVVDPGLAPGTGTPEPGGWTSRELIRILRSVDGLNVVGADIVEVAPAYDGRGEQTALVAAQVVYEILTSMVKRGQPVAKVTSSKKEVKSEL
;
A
#
# COMPACT_ATOMS: atom_id res chain seq x y z
N MET A 1 -13.27 -3.18 -9.46
CA MET A 1 -11.91 -3.47 -9.99
C MET A 1 -11.15 -4.46 -9.11
N ALA A 2 -10.86 -4.16 -7.83
CA ALA A 2 -10.20 -5.13 -6.93
C ALA A 2 -10.95 -6.47 -6.84
N LEU A 3 -12.26 -6.43 -6.56
CA LEU A 3 -13.12 -7.62 -6.49
C LEU A 3 -13.15 -8.38 -7.82
N SER A 4 -13.18 -7.66 -8.94
CA SER A 4 -13.18 -8.24 -10.30
C SER A 4 -11.84 -8.93 -10.62
N ALA A 5 -10.72 -8.33 -10.23
CA ALA A 5 -9.39 -8.93 -10.37
C ALA A 5 -9.25 -10.18 -9.47
N LEU A 6 -9.77 -10.11 -8.25
CA LEU A 6 -9.81 -11.24 -7.32
C LEU A 6 -10.72 -12.37 -7.84
N HIS A 7 -11.90 -12.04 -8.35
CA HIS A 7 -12.79 -13.02 -9.00
C HIS A 7 -12.12 -13.66 -10.22
N ARG A 8 -11.43 -12.86 -11.05
CA ARG A 8 -10.66 -13.40 -12.18
C ARG A 8 -9.52 -14.32 -11.70
N SER A 9 -8.91 -14.03 -10.55
CA SER A 9 -7.89 -14.89 -9.92
C SER A 9 -8.42 -16.24 -9.49
N THR A 10 -9.69 -16.31 -9.09
CA THR A 10 -10.31 -17.56 -8.64
C THR A 10 -10.81 -18.42 -9.80
N LEU A 11 -11.00 -17.82 -10.99
CA LEU A 11 -11.42 -18.52 -12.21
C LEU A 11 -10.25 -19.07 -13.05
N ILE A 12 -9.07 -18.45 -12.96
CA ILE A 12 -7.89 -18.83 -13.75
C ILE A 12 -6.94 -19.59 -12.82
N GLY A 13 -6.95 -20.93 -12.89
CA GLY A 13 -6.16 -21.86 -12.06
C GLY A 13 -4.63 -21.80 -12.26
N GLY A 14 -4.09 -20.60 -12.48
CA GLY A 14 -2.70 -20.31 -12.82
C GLY A 14 -2.64 -19.18 -13.84
N MET A 15 -2.28 -17.96 -13.41
CA MET A 15 -1.98 -16.85 -14.31
C MET A 15 -0.55 -17.00 -14.87
N PRO A 16 -0.24 -16.41 -16.04
CA PRO A 16 1.12 -16.39 -16.59
C PRO A 16 2.13 -15.91 -15.54
N THR A 17 3.33 -16.49 -15.51
CA THR A 17 4.39 -16.21 -14.50
C THR A 17 4.79 -14.73 -14.40
N ASN A 18 4.42 -13.91 -15.38
CA ASN A 18 4.78 -12.49 -15.47
C ASN A 18 3.66 -11.55 -14.96
N PHE A 19 2.56 -12.07 -14.43
CA PHE A 19 1.44 -11.25 -13.97
C PHE A 19 1.21 -11.40 -12.45
N ASP A 20 1.63 -10.39 -11.69
CA ASP A 20 1.39 -10.33 -10.24
C ASP A 20 -0.03 -9.79 -9.96
N LEU A 21 -1.02 -10.66 -10.11
CA LEU A 21 -2.42 -10.39 -9.82
C LEU A 21 -2.65 -9.94 -8.38
N ASP A 22 -1.78 -10.41 -7.50
CA ASP A 22 -1.79 -10.15 -6.08
C ASP A 22 -1.31 -8.72 -5.77
N ALA A 23 -0.34 -8.19 -6.53
CA ALA A 23 0.03 -6.76 -6.52
C ALA A 23 -1.08 -5.88 -7.11
N LEU A 24 -1.75 -6.35 -8.18
CA LEU A 24 -2.84 -5.61 -8.81
C LEU A 24 -4.07 -5.47 -7.88
N VAL A 25 -4.51 -6.56 -7.24
CA VAL A 25 -5.58 -6.54 -6.24
C VAL A 25 -5.21 -5.59 -5.09
N SER A 26 -3.97 -5.65 -4.60
CA SER A 26 -3.47 -4.78 -3.52
C SER A 26 -3.48 -3.31 -3.93
N SER A 27 -3.07 -2.99 -5.16
CA SER A 27 -3.09 -1.62 -5.71
C SER A 27 -4.51 -1.07 -5.80
N PHE A 28 -5.46 -1.84 -6.35
CA PHE A 28 -6.86 -1.41 -6.44
C PHE A 28 -7.52 -1.24 -5.06
N MET A 29 -7.19 -2.09 -4.09
CA MET A 29 -7.67 -1.94 -2.71
C MET A 29 -7.10 -0.70 -2.04
N ALA A 30 -5.79 -0.43 -2.21
CA ALA A 30 -5.14 0.77 -1.68
C ALA A 30 -5.72 2.07 -2.27
N SER A 31 -6.01 2.07 -3.58
CA SER A 31 -6.67 3.20 -4.24
C SER A 31 -8.10 3.43 -3.72
N SER A 32 -8.88 2.35 -3.59
CA SER A 32 -10.25 2.40 -3.07
C SER A 32 -10.29 2.88 -1.60
N LEU A 33 -9.35 2.44 -0.77
CA LEU A 33 -9.15 2.89 0.61
C LEU A 33 -8.80 4.38 0.70
N ARG A 34 -7.91 4.86 -0.18
CA ARG A 34 -7.50 6.27 -0.22
C ARG A 34 -8.68 7.18 -0.59
N ASN A 35 -9.47 6.76 -1.57
CA ASN A 35 -10.67 7.50 -1.98
C ASN A 35 -11.75 7.49 -0.90
N LEU A 36 -12.03 6.33 -0.29
CA LEU A 36 -12.96 6.23 0.84
C LEU A 36 -12.55 7.18 1.98
N ARG A 37 -11.27 7.19 2.37
CA ARG A 37 -10.74 8.10 3.38
C ARG A 37 -10.88 9.56 2.98
N TYR A 38 -10.59 9.89 1.73
CA TYR A 38 -10.75 11.25 1.20
C TYR A 38 -12.21 11.71 1.31
N GLU A 39 -13.17 10.90 0.87
CA GLU A 39 -14.59 11.26 0.90
C GLU A 39 -15.12 11.42 2.32
N LEU A 40 -14.72 10.56 3.25
CA LEU A 40 -15.05 10.67 4.68
C LEU A 40 -14.52 11.96 5.34
N GLN A 41 -13.41 12.51 4.83
CA GLN A 41 -12.74 13.67 5.42
C GLN A 41 -13.14 15.01 4.79
N THR A 42 -13.68 15.02 3.58
CA THR A 42 -13.73 16.25 2.76
C THR A 42 -15.12 16.64 2.26
N LYS A 43 -16.09 15.73 2.23
CA LYS A 43 -17.40 16.03 1.63
C LYS A 43 -18.52 15.88 2.66
N GLU A 44 -18.99 17.02 3.17
CA GLU A 44 -20.32 17.09 3.79
C GLU A 44 -21.39 16.86 2.71
N GLY A 45 -22.24 15.85 2.86
CA GLY A 45 -23.37 15.58 1.94
C GLY A 45 -23.18 14.45 0.91
N VAL A 46 -22.08 13.69 0.93
CA VAL A 46 -21.99 12.44 0.12
C VAL A 46 -23.04 11.45 0.57
N SER A 47 -23.65 10.73 -0.39
CA SER A 47 -24.56 9.63 -0.10
C SER A 47 -23.85 8.61 0.80
N LYS A 48 -24.25 8.57 2.07
CA LYS A 48 -23.72 7.62 3.07
C LYS A 48 -23.87 6.17 2.60
N TYR A 49 -24.86 5.90 1.74
CA TYR A 49 -25.08 4.61 1.09
C TYR A 49 -23.94 4.21 0.13
N ALA A 50 -23.38 5.15 -0.65
CA ALA A 50 -22.24 4.89 -1.52
C ALA A 50 -20.96 4.57 -0.73
N LEU A 51 -20.76 5.25 0.40
CA LEU A 51 -19.66 4.98 1.33
C LEU A 51 -19.79 3.59 1.96
N LEU A 52 -21.00 3.23 2.42
CA LEU A 52 -21.28 1.91 2.99
C LEU A 52 -21.09 0.78 1.96
N THR A 53 -21.51 1.00 0.71
CA THR A 53 -21.30 0.04 -0.38
C THR A 53 -19.80 -0.14 -0.67
N THR A 54 -19.02 0.94 -0.64
CA THR A 54 -17.56 0.91 -0.82
C THR A 54 -16.87 0.13 0.30
N ILE A 55 -17.29 0.37 1.55
CA ILE A 55 -16.78 -0.34 2.73
C ILE A 55 -17.11 -1.82 2.65
N ARG A 56 -18.35 -2.18 2.28
CA ARG A 56 -18.76 -3.56 2.02
C ARG A 56 -17.84 -4.22 1.00
N THR A 57 -17.62 -3.59 -0.15
CA THR A 57 -16.75 -4.14 -1.21
C THR A 57 -15.31 -4.34 -0.75
N LEU A 58 -14.74 -3.38 -0.01
CA LEU A 58 -13.38 -3.49 0.54
C LEU A 58 -13.28 -4.63 1.56
N CYS A 59 -14.25 -4.73 2.48
CA CYS A 59 -14.33 -5.80 3.46
C CYS A 59 -14.36 -7.17 2.77
N VAL A 60 -15.23 -7.34 1.76
CA VAL A 60 -15.38 -8.58 1.00
C VAL A 60 -14.10 -8.93 0.22
N CYS A 61 -13.43 -7.94 -0.40
CA CYS A 61 -12.16 -8.17 -1.08
C CYS A 61 -11.09 -8.71 -0.13
N GLU A 62 -10.95 -8.11 1.05
CA GLU A 62 -9.97 -8.55 2.06
C GLU A 62 -10.25 -9.97 2.54
N ILE A 63 -11.52 -10.25 2.82
CA ILE A 63 -12.04 -11.56 3.18
C ILE A 63 -11.70 -12.62 2.11
N HIS A 64 -11.96 -12.35 0.84
CA HIS A 64 -11.72 -13.32 -0.24
C HIS A 64 -10.22 -13.50 -0.55
N SER A 65 -9.40 -12.47 -0.34
CA SER A 65 -7.96 -12.52 -0.61
C SER A 65 -7.20 -13.51 0.30
N GLY A 66 -7.73 -13.78 1.50
CA GLY A 66 -7.10 -14.63 2.52
C GLY A 66 -5.80 -14.10 3.13
N ARG A 67 -5.40 -12.85 2.82
CA ARG A 67 -4.10 -12.24 3.15
C ARG A 67 -4.09 -11.40 4.42
N ALA A 68 -5.24 -10.91 4.86
CA ALA A 68 -5.31 -9.81 5.81
C ALA A 68 -5.59 -10.31 7.24
N ASP A 69 -4.59 -10.25 8.12
CA ASP A 69 -4.68 -10.80 9.48
C ASP A 69 -5.72 -10.11 10.39
N ARG A 70 -6.06 -8.83 10.13
CA ARG A 70 -7.01 -8.04 10.96
C ARG A 70 -7.72 -6.88 10.25
N SER A 71 -7.34 -6.50 9.03
CA SER A 71 -7.80 -5.26 8.39
C SER A 71 -9.29 -5.27 8.03
N TRP A 72 -9.86 -6.44 7.75
CA TRP A 72 -11.27 -6.54 7.36
C TRP A 72 -12.20 -6.07 8.49
N ARG A 73 -11.78 -6.27 9.75
CA ARG A 73 -12.51 -5.80 10.94
C ARG A 73 -12.56 -4.28 11.03
N VAL A 74 -11.52 -3.59 10.56
CA VAL A 74 -11.48 -2.11 10.51
C VAL A 74 -12.54 -1.58 9.56
N HIS A 75 -12.78 -2.28 8.45
CA HIS A 75 -13.88 -1.94 7.53
C HIS A 75 -15.24 -2.12 8.19
N VAL A 76 -15.45 -3.21 8.94
CA VAL A 76 -16.69 -3.42 9.67
C VAL A 76 -16.89 -2.36 10.76
N GLU A 77 -15.86 -2.07 11.56
CA GLU A 77 -15.90 -1.00 12.58
C GLU A 77 -16.20 0.38 11.96
N GLY A 78 -15.63 0.67 10.79
CA GLY A 78 -15.95 1.87 10.02
C GLY A 78 -17.41 1.91 9.53
N ALA A 79 -17.95 0.77 9.08
CA ALA A 79 -19.37 0.65 8.71
C ALA A 79 -20.29 0.88 9.92
N ILE A 80 -19.97 0.31 11.08
CA ILE A 80 -20.70 0.49 12.34
C ILE A 80 -20.79 1.98 12.69
N ALA A 81 -19.64 2.68 12.66
CA ALA A 81 -19.59 4.10 12.97
C ALA A 81 -20.44 4.94 12.01
N LEU A 82 -20.40 4.65 10.71
CA LEU A 82 -21.19 5.39 9.71
C LEU A 82 -22.70 5.15 9.83
N LEU A 83 -23.12 3.90 10.05
CA LEU A 83 -24.54 3.58 10.25
C LEU A 83 -25.10 4.20 11.53
N GLY A 84 -24.30 4.25 12.61
CA GLY A 84 -24.66 4.95 13.85
C GLY A 84 -25.00 6.43 13.64
N THR A 85 -24.30 7.11 12.72
CA THR A 85 -24.62 8.51 12.36
C THR A 85 -25.78 8.66 11.37
N THR A 86 -26.21 7.58 10.72
CA THR A 86 -27.25 7.60 9.67
C THR A 86 -28.63 7.32 10.28
N ARG A 87 -28.72 6.37 11.22
CA ARG A 87 -29.97 6.03 11.94
C ARG A 87 -30.46 7.12 12.92
N ALA A 88 -29.67 8.17 13.15
CA ALA A 88 -30.00 9.30 14.03
C ALA A 88 -30.65 10.51 13.32
N MET A 89 -30.85 10.46 12.00
CA MET A 89 -31.43 11.56 11.21
C MET A 89 -32.85 11.21 10.73
N PRO A 90 -33.90 11.96 11.11
CA PRO A 90 -35.29 11.65 10.78
C PRO A 90 -35.75 12.33 9.48
N ASP A 91 -34.99 12.26 8.38
CA ASP A 91 -35.46 12.76 7.08
C ASP A 91 -34.56 12.31 5.93
N THR A 92 -34.90 11.18 5.31
CA THR A 92 -34.59 10.94 3.90
C THR A 92 -35.79 10.25 3.25
N ASN A 93 -36.32 10.87 2.21
CA ASN A 93 -37.53 10.47 1.49
C ASN A 93 -37.41 9.00 0.99
N PRO A 94 -38.30 8.05 1.37
CA PRO A 94 -38.11 6.61 1.14
C PRO A 94 -38.28 6.14 -0.32
N ALA A 95 -38.40 7.06 -1.27
CA ALA A 95 -39.04 6.78 -2.57
C ALA A 95 -38.09 6.37 -3.71
N ASP A 96 -36.76 6.39 -3.54
CA ASP A 96 -35.84 6.23 -4.69
C ASP A 96 -34.81 5.09 -4.60
N ASP A 97 -34.72 4.31 -3.51
CA ASP A 97 -33.60 3.36 -3.33
C ASP A 97 -33.88 2.08 -2.49
N GLY A 98 -35.15 1.67 -2.37
CA GLY A 98 -35.61 0.64 -1.41
C GLY A 98 -34.96 -0.76 -1.51
N GLU A 99 -34.52 -1.21 -2.69
CA GLU A 99 -33.85 -2.51 -2.84
C GLU A 99 -32.35 -2.43 -2.54
N SER A 100 -31.68 -1.39 -3.01
CA SER A 100 -30.26 -1.14 -2.76
C SER A 100 -29.96 -1.09 -1.25
N GLN A 101 -30.77 -0.35 -0.50
CA GLN A 101 -30.59 -0.17 0.95
C GLN A 101 -30.72 -1.46 1.75
N TRP A 102 -31.67 -2.33 1.38
CA TRP A 102 -31.88 -3.64 2.02
C TRP A 102 -30.61 -4.52 1.95
N LEU A 103 -29.92 -4.59 0.82
CA LEU A 103 -28.71 -5.43 0.67
C LEU A 103 -27.58 -5.03 1.62
N VAL A 104 -27.40 -3.72 1.80
CA VAL A 104 -26.38 -3.17 2.69
C VAL A 104 -26.76 -3.37 4.15
N ASP A 105 -28.03 -3.18 4.50
CA ASP A 105 -28.54 -3.43 5.85
C ASP A 105 -28.49 -4.93 6.22
N SER A 106 -28.89 -5.82 5.31
CA SER A 106 -28.80 -7.28 5.48
C SER A 106 -27.36 -7.76 5.59
N TRP A 107 -26.44 -7.22 4.77
CA TRP A 107 -25.01 -7.51 4.93
C TRP A 107 -24.50 -7.09 6.29
N TYR A 108 -24.80 -5.86 6.69
CA TYR A 108 -24.31 -5.30 7.93
C TYR A 108 -24.83 -6.07 9.15
N ALA A 109 -26.13 -6.34 9.19
CA ALA A 109 -26.74 -7.13 10.27
C ALA A 109 -26.10 -8.52 10.39
N SER A 110 -25.81 -9.14 9.25
CA SER A 110 -25.18 -10.46 9.17
C SER A 110 -23.71 -10.47 9.58
N ILE A 111 -22.90 -9.55 9.06
CA ILE A 111 -21.47 -9.50 9.39
C ILE A 111 -21.25 -9.16 10.86
N GLU A 112 -22.06 -8.25 11.42
CA GLU A 112 -22.02 -7.86 12.82
C GLU A 112 -22.42 -9.03 13.74
N SER A 113 -23.48 -9.77 13.41
CA SER A 113 -23.96 -10.91 14.20
C SER A 113 -22.98 -12.09 14.19
N LEU A 114 -22.40 -12.41 13.01
CA LEU A 114 -21.40 -13.47 12.88
C LEU A 114 -20.07 -13.09 13.53
N MET A 115 -19.69 -11.80 13.55
CA MET A 115 -18.56 -11.31 14.32
C MET A 115 -18.77 -11.47 15.83
N ALA A 116 -19.99 -11.27 16.31
CA ALA A 116 -20.32 -11.43 17.72
C ALA A 116 -20.09 -12.87 18.20
N LEU A 117 -20.34 -13.88 17.36
CA LEU A 117 -20.05 -15.28 17.67
C LEU A 117 -18.56 -15.62 17.77
N THR A 118 -17.65 -14.74 17.35
CA THR A 118 -16.28 -15.15 16.97
C THR A 118 -15.14 -14.29 17.50
N THR A 119 -15.41 -13.13 18.12
CA THR A 119 -14.38 -12.17 18.55
C THR A 119 -13.98 -12.27 20.04
N ARG A 120 -12.67 -12.35 20.31
CA ARG A 120 -12.04 -12.36 21.66
C ARG A 120 -11.95 -10.98 22.33
N ARG A 121 -11.65 -9.93 21.56
CA ARG A 121 -11.81 -8.54 22.04
C ARG A 121 -13.30 -8.27 22.07
N GLY A 122 -13.87 -8.30 23.27
CA GLY A 122 -15.27 -7.94 23.46
C GLY A 122 -15.56 -6.59 22.80
N LEU A 123 -16.79 -6.44 22.33
CA LEU A 123 -17.38 -5.12 22.17
C LEU A 123 -17.11 -4.34 23.47
N SER A 124 -16.58 -3.12 23.37
CA SER A 124 -16.36 -2.27 24.54
C SER A 124 -17.65 -2.12 25.35
N ARG A 125 -17.56 -1.81 26.65
CA ARG A 125 -18.76 -1.57 27.48
C ARG A 125 -19.69 -0.52 26.84
N ALA A 126 -19.14 0.50 26.17
CA ALA A 126 -19.91 1.47 25.40
C ALA A 126 -20.61 0.88 24.15
N GLN A 127 -20.00 -0.10 23.47
CA GLN A 127 -20.64 -0.83 22.37
C GLN A 127 -21.69 -1.82 22.89
N ILE A 128 -21.44 -2.49 24.03
CA ILE A 128 -22.41 -3.37 24.71
C ILE A 128 -23.58 -2.57 25.32
N ASP A 129 -23.33 -1.38 25.85
CA ASP A 129 -24.33 -0.49 26.45
C ASP A 129 -25.11 0.28 25.36
N GLN A 130 -24.51 0.58 24.20
CA GLN A 130 -25.25 0.97 22.97
C GLN A 130 -26.07 -0.19 22.41
N LEU A 131 -25.61 -1.44 22.61
CA LEU A 131 -26.36 -2.68 22.42
C LEU A 131 -27.22 -3.02 23.64
N GLY A 132 -27.45 -2.07 24.56
CA GLY A 132 -28.09 -2.26 25.86
C GLY A 132 -29.36 -3.10 25.76
N PRO A 133 -29.83 -3.68 26.87
CA PRO A 133 -30.91 -4.67 26.86
C PRO A 133 -32.09 -4.09 26.09
N ARG A 134 -32.28 -4.53 24.84
CA ARG A 134 -33.59 -4.47 24.23
C ARG A 134 -34.39 -5.38 25.13
N GLU A 135 -35.13 -4.71 26.00
CA GLU A 135 -36.03 -5.23 27.00
C GLU A 135 -36.46 -6.65 26.67
N LEU A 136 -36.25 -7.53 27.65
CA LEU A 136 -37.03 -8.75 27.80
C LEU A 136 -38.43 -8.53 27.21
N MET A 137 -38.80 -9.34 26.23
CA MET A 137 -40.15 -9.39 25.70
C MET A 137 -40.67 -8.05 25.14
N ARG A 138 -40.34 -7.78 23.88
CA ARG A 138 -41.46 -7.74 22.95
C ARG A 138 -41.39 -9.03 22.17
N GLU A 139 -42.51 -9.75 22.09
CA GLU A 139 -42.84 -10.48 20.87
C GLU A 139 -42.37 -9.57 19.73
N THR A 140 -41.25 -9.89 19.09
CA THR A 140 -40.93 -9.29 17.79
C THR A 140 -42.21 -9.51 17.03
N LYS A 141 -42.96 -8.43 16.77
CA LYS A 141 -44.21 -8.50 16.02
C LYS A 141 -43.93 -9.48 14.90
N ALA A 142 -44.65 -10.59 14.87
CA ALA A 142 -44.44 -11.69 13.93
C ALA A 142 -44.32 -11.18 12.48
N GLU A 143 -44.83 -9.97 12.24
CA GLU A 143 -44.78 -9.13 11.06
C GLU A 143 -43.40 -8.93 10.38
N ASN A 144 -42.23 -9.24 10.98
CA ASN A 144 -40.91 -8.95 10.36
C ASN A 144 -39.86 -10.09 10.35
N ARG A 145 -40.24 -11.34 10.65
CA ARG A 145 -39.34 -12.50 10.56
C ARG A 145 -39.42 -13.13 9.17
N TYR A 146 -38.29 -13.25 8.48
CA TYR A 146 -38.22 -13.98 7.22
C TYR A 146 -36.85 -14.60 6.96
N LEU A 147 -36.81 -15.62 6.11
CA LEU A 147 -35.61 -16.19 5.52
C LEU A 147 -35.11 -15.24 4.44
N ASP A 148 -33.94 -14.65 4.66
CA ASP A 148 -33.34 -13.70 3.73
C ASP A 148 -32.46 -14.47 2.72
N ILE A 149 -32.83 -14.43 1.44
CA ILE A 149 -32.11 -15.12 0.35
C ILE A 149 -30.69 -14.57 0.13
N TYR A 150 -30.37 -13.40 0.66
CA TYR A 150 -29.04 -12.83 0.59
C TYR A 150 -28.11 -13.40 1.69
N THR A 151 -28.62 -13.58 2.91
CA THR A 151 -27.86 -14.18 4.01
C THR A 151 -28.05 -15.69 4.11
N ALA A 152 -28.99 -16.25 3.35
CA ALA A 152 -29.42 -17.65 3.36
C ALA A 152 -29.84 -18.18 4.74
N TYR A 153 -30.20 -17.30 5.67
CA TYR A 153 -30.71 -17.65 6.98
C TYR A 153 -31.69 -16.59 7.48
N SER A 154 -32.49 -16.97 8.47
CA SER A 154 -33.57 -16.17 9.01
C SER A 154 -33.07 -14.94 9.75
N THR A 155 -33.69 -13.78 9.51
CA THR A 155 -33.26 -12.49 10.07
C THR A 155 -33.17 -12.49 11.60
N ASP A 156 -33.96 -13.31 12.29
CA ASP A 156 -33.98 -13.45 13.74
C ASP A 156 -32.76 -14.17 14.34
N LEU A 157 -31.97 -14.86 13.51
CA LEU A 157 -30.69 -15.43 13.93
C LEU A 157 -29.65 -14.34 14.19
N ASN A 158 -29.75 -13.17 13.54
CA ASN A 158 -28.84 -12.05 13.81
C ASN A 158 -28.88 -11.60 15.27
N ASP A 159 -30.10 -11.46 15.80
CA ASP A 159 -30.32 -11.07 17.19
C ASP A 159 -29.94 -12.21 18.13
N SER A 160 -30.29 -13.45 17.76
CA SER A 160 -29.96 -14.63 18.56
C SER A 160 -28.45 -14.81 18.72
N PHE A 161 -27.65 -14.59 17.68
CA PHE A 161 -26.18 -14.65 17.74
C PHE A 161 -25.57 -13.60 18.67
N LYS A 162 -26.13 -12.38 18.67
CA LYS A 162 -25.71 -11.31 19.58
C LYS A 162 -26.06 -11.65 21.04
N GLU A 163 -27.24 -12.21 21.28
CA GLU A 163 -27.68 -12.63 22.60
C GLU A 163 -26.83 -13.78 23.14
N ILE A 164 -26.54 -14.79 22.32
CA ILE A 164 -25.60 -15.87 22.68
C ILE A 164 -24.27 -15.28 23.13
N ARG A 165 -23.72 -14.29 22.41
CA ARG A 165 -22.47 -13.65 22.81
C ARG A 165 -22.58 -12.92 24.15
N ALA A 166 -23.67 -12.19 24.39
CA ALA A 166 -23.87 -11.51 25.67
C ALA A 166 -23.84 -12.50 26.84
N VAL A 167 -24.50 -13.65 26.70
CA VAL A 167 -24.50 -14.69 27.73
C VAL A 167 -23.14 -15.37 27.87
N VAL A 168 -22.42 -15.64 26.78
CA VAL A 168 -21.04 -16.16 26.83
C VAL A 168 -20.12 -15.19 27.59
N TRP A 169 -20.28 -13.87 27.39
CA TRP A 169 -19.49 -12.87 28.08
C TRP A 169 -19.76 -12.82 29.58
N GLU A 170 -21.03 -12.89 29.99
CA GLU A 170 -21.41 -12.99 31.41
C GLU A 170 -20.80 -14.24 32.06
N ARG A 171 -20.80 -15.39 31.35
CA ARG A 171 -20.18 -16.64 31.82
C ARG A 171 -18.66 -16.52 31.99
N GLN A 172 -17.96 -15.95 31.00
CA GLN A 172 -16.49 -15.75 31.04
C GLN A 172 -16.05 -14.82 32.19
N GLN A 173 -16.83 -13.78 32.47
CA GLN A 173 -16.60 -12.87 33.61
C GLN A 173 -16.73 -13.59 34.95
N MET A 174 -17.72 -14.49 35.08
CA MET A 174 -17.90 -15.31 36.28
C MET A 174 -16.74 -16.28 36.50
N ASP A 175 -16.26 -16.95 35.45
CA ASP A 175 -15.15 -17.91 35.54
C ASP A 175 -13.81 -17.23 35.89
N SER A 176 -13.63 -15.96 35.52
CA SER A 176 -12.39 -15.19 35.76
C SER A 176 -12.26 -14.59 37.17
N ASN A 177 -13.39 -14.42 37.89
CA ASN A 177 -13.44 -13.66 39.14
C ASN A 177 -13.30 -14.50 40.43
N GLY A 178 -12.90 -15.77 40.35
CA GLY A 178 -12.44 -16.62 41.46
C GLY A 178 -13.20 -16.51 42.81
N ASP A 179 -13.98 -17.54 43.15
CA ASP A 179 -14.56 -17.80 44.49
C ASP A 179 -15.59 -16.80 45.07
N ARG A 180 -16.19 -15.92 44.26
CA ARG A 180 -17.39 -15.13 44.65
C ARG A 180 -18.57 -15.21 43.66
N ALA A 181 -18.62 -16.22 42.80
CA ALA A 181 -19.79 -16.45 41.96
C ALA A 181 -20.92 -17.09 42.79
N ASP A 182 -21.99 -16.33 43.05
CA ASP A 182 -23.15 -16.80 43.82
C ASP A 182 -23.85 -17.95 43.07
N VAL A 183 -24.31 -18.99 43.76
CA VAL A 183 -25.00 -20.16 43.15
C VAL A 183 -26.25 -19.72 42.37
N LEU A 184 -26.89 -18.64 42.82
CA LEU A 184 -28.00 -17.98 42.15
C LEU A 184 -27.62 -17.49 40.74
N SER A 185 -26.46 -16.86 40.58
CA SER A 185 -26.01 -16.34 39.28
C SER A 185 -25.69 -17.44 38.26
N LYS A 186 -25.20 -18.60 38.71
CA LYS A 186 -24.97 -19.75 37.82
C LYS A 186 -26.29 -20.35 37.33
N ARG A 187 -27.26 -20.47 38.23
CA ARG A 187 -28.63 -20.90 37.89
C ARG A 187 -29.30 -19.92 36.92
N ASP A 188 -29.11 -18.61 37.12
CA ASP A 188 -29.65 -17.59 36.22
C ASP A 188 -29.08 -17.71 34.79
N LEU A 189 -27.79 -18.01 34.65
CA LEU A 189 -27.16 -18.24 33.34
C LEU A 189 -27.64 -19.53 32.67
N ASP A 190 -27.83 -20.61 33.45
CA ASP A 190 -28.35 -21.86 32.92
C ASP A 190 -29.83 -21.70 32.49
N GLU A 191 -30.63 -20.91 33.22
CA GLU A 191 -32.00 -20.54 32.82
C GLU A 191 -32.02 -19.66 31.54
N LYS A 192 -31.07 -18.73 31.38
CA LYS A 192 -30.89 -17.98 30.11
C LYS A 192 -30.52 -18.92 28.95
N ALA A 193 -29.64 -19.90 29.21
CA ALA A 193 -29.26 -20.91 28.20
C ALA A 193 -30.45 -21.78 27.78
N ASP A 194 -31.29 -22.21 28.72
CA ASP A 194 -32.51 -22.96 28.45
C ASP A 194 -33.49 -22.15 27.58
N ARG A 195 -33.67 -20.86 27.88
CA ARG A 195 -34.53 -19.97 27.08
C ARG A 195 -34.00 -19.79 25.66
N LEU A 196 -32.71 -19.52 25.51
CA LEU A 196 -32.05 -19.39 24.20
C LEU A 196 -32.19 -20.68 23.39
N GLU A 197 -31.90 -21.83 23.99
CA GLU A 197 -31.99 -23.12 23.33
C GLU A 197 -33.42 -23.44 22.89
N ASN A 198 -34.40 -23.26 23.78
CA ASN A 198 -35.82 -23.48 23.46
C ASN A 198 -36.31 -22.55 22.36
N SER A 199 -35.89 -21.28 22.39
CA SER A 199 -36.21 -20.27 21.38
C SER A 199 -35.63 -20.61 20.00
N ILE A 200 -34.39 -21.09 19.94
CA ILE A 200 -33.77 -21.53 18.68
C ILE A 200 -34.46 -22.79 18.14
N ARG A 201 -34.72 -23.78 19.00
CA ARG A 201 -35.35 -25.04 18.61
C ARG A 201 -36.79 -24.87 18.11
N SER A 202 -37.58 -24.01 18.74
CA SER A 202 -38.97 -23.76 18.32
C SER A 202 -39.07 -23.09 16.93
N ARG A 203 -38.01 -22.37 16.54
CA ARG A 203 -37.92 -21.62 15.29
C ARG A 203 -37.28 -22.40 14.14
N THR A 204 -36.48 -23.42 14.46
CA THR A 204 -35.79 -24.27 13.47
C THR A 204 -36.79 -24.93 12.52
N GLY A 205 -36.61 -24.73 11.22
CA GLY A 205 -37.49 -25.30 10.17
C GLY A 205 -38.84 -24.61 10.01
N ASN A 206 -39.11 -23.52 10.75
CA ASN A 206 -40.36 -22.74 10.71
C ASN A 206 -40.10 -21.32 10.19
N SER A 207 -39.36 -21.21 9.10
CA SER A 207 -38.94 -19.94 8.50
C SER A 207 -39.74 -19.68 7.23
N GLU A 208 -40.32 -18.48 7.11
CA GLU A 208 -41.04 -18.07 5.91
C GLU A 208 -40.15 -17.18 5.05
N PHE A 209 -40.19 -17.35 3.74
CA PHE A 209 -39.48 -16.45 2.82
C PHE A 209 -40.11 -15.06 2.84
N ARG A 210 -39.32 -14.04 2.49
CA ARG A 210 -39.87 -12.70 2.23
C ARG A 210 -40.93 -12.80 1.12
N PRO A 211 -42.05 -12.06 1.19
CA PRO A 211 -43.18 -12.24 0.26
C PRO A 211 -42.85 -12.20 -1.25
N ASN A 212 -41.80 -11.48 -1.65
CA ASN A 212 -41.38 -11.38 -3.05
C ASN A 212 -40.31 -12.41 -3.47
N ASP A 213 -39.64 -13.07 -2.53
CA ASP A 213 -38.51 -13.96 -2.84
C ASP A 213 -38.97 -15.26 -3.51
N LEU A 214 -40.17 -15.73 -3.16
CA LEU A 214 -40.81 -16.90 -3.79
C LEU A 214 -41.22 -16.66 -5.25
N GLN A 215 -41.21 -15.40 -5.72
CA GLN A 215 -41.42 -15.08 -7.13
C GLN A 215 -40.15 -15.27 -7.96
N VAL A 216 -38.98 -15.31 -7.31
CA VAL A 216 -37.65 -15.39 -7.93
C VAL A 216 -37.05 -16.79 -7.80
N LEU A 217 -37.42 -17.55 -6.75
CA LEU A 217 -36.89 -18.89 -6.50
C LEU A 217 -37.78 -20.00 -7.08
N SER A 218 -37.15 -20.99 -7.70
CA SER A 218 -37.79 -22.28 -7.94
C SER A 218 -38.01 -23.05 -6.63
N GLN A 219 -38.94 -24.02 -6.64
CA GLN A 219 -39.19 -24.88 -5.48
C GLN A 219 -37.93 -25.66 -5.05
N HIS A 220 -37.04 -25.98 -6.00
CA HIS A 220 -35.79 -26.66 -5.70
C HIS A 220 -34.79 -25.72 -4.99
N GLU A 221 -34.64 -24.49 -5.46
CA GLU A 221 -33.78 -23.49 -4.82
C GLU A 221 -34.30 -23.13 -3.43
N ALA A 222 -35.61 -22.92 -3.27
CA ALA A 222 -36.23 -22.65 -1.96
C ALA A 222 -35.88 -23.73 -0.92
N ARG A 223 -35.95 -25.02 -1.28
CA ARG A 223 -35.55 -26.11 -0.36
C ARG A 223 -34.06 -26.09 0.01
N GLN A 224 -33.19 -25.65 -0.90
CA GLN A 224 -31.77 -25.48 -0.58
C GLN A 224 -31.55 -24.32 0.40
N PHE A 225 -32.30 -23.23 0.25
CA PHE A 225 -32.27 -22.10 1.18
C PHE A 225 -32.81 -22.47 2.57
N GLU A 226 -33.90 -23.22 2.64
CA GLU A 226 -34.43 -23.78 3.90
C GLU A 226 -33.42 -24.71 4.58
N ALA A 227 -32.76 -25.57 3.81
CA ALA A 227 -31.69 -26.43 4.32
C ALA A 227 -30.51 -25.60 4.86
N CYS A 228 -30.14 -24.51 4.17
CA CYS A 228 -29.07 -23.63 4.61
C CYS A 228 -29.44 -22.92 5.92
N ASP A 229 -30.64 -22.37 6.01
CA ASP A 229 -31.16 -21.71 7.21
C ASP A 229 -31.13 -22.64 8.43
N GLU A 230 -31.54 -23.90 8.26
CA GLU A 230 -31.46 -24.92 9.30
C GLU A 230 -30.01 -25.13 9.81
N THR A 231 -29.01 -25.07 8.93
CA THR A 231 -27.60 -25.16 9.36
C THR A 231 -27.18 -24.02 10.28
N TYR A 232 -27.73 -22.82 10.09
CA TYR A 232 -27.44 -21.66 10.94
C TYR A 232 -28.16 -21.73 12.30
N TYR A 233 -29.36 -22.32 12.39
CA TYR A 233 -29.96 -22.65 13.69
C TYR A 233 -29.12 -23.67 14.46
N HIS A 234 -28.62 -24.72 13.79
CA HIS A 234 -27.72 -25.68 14.44
C HIS A 234 -26.35 -25.08 14.79
N THR A 235 -25.88 -24.09 14.03
CA THR A 235 -24.72 -23.28 14.39
C THR A 235 -24.97 -22.54 15.71
N ALA A 236 -26.13 -21.88 15.85
CA ALA A 236 -26.55 -21.24 17.10
C ALA A 236 -26.57 -22.23 18.27
N LEU A 237 -27.14 -23.42 18.06
CA LEU A 237 -27.20 -24.48 19.07
C LEU A 237 -25.80 -24.94 19.50
N ILE A 238 -24.88 -25.16 18.57
CA ILE A 238 -23.49 -25.53 18.91
C ILE A 238 -22.85 -24.45 19.79
N HIS A 239 -23.02 -23.17 19.46
CA HIS A 239 -22.48 -22.09 20.29
C HIS A 239 -23.12 -22.04 21.69
N ILE A 240 -24.42 -22.24 21.81
CA ILE A 240 -25.09 -22.33 23.13
C ILE A 240 -24.54 -23.52 23.93
N LEU A 241 -24.48 -24.71 23.33
CA LEU A 241 -24.08 -25.94 24.00
C LEU A 241 -22.60 -25.93 24.41
N ARG A 242 -21.71 -25.46 23.52
CA ARG A 242 -20.25 -25.44 23.77
C ARG A 242 -19.79 -24.24 24.56
N ARG A 243 -20.36 -23.05 24.34
CA ARG A 243 -19.82 -21.80 24.91
C ARG A 243 -20.63 -21.25 26.07
N VAL A 244 -21.95 -21.42 26.07
CA VAL A 244 -22.78 -21.02 27.20
C VAL A 244 -22.85 -22.13 28.24
N ARG A 245 -23.19 -23.36 27.83
CA ARG A 245 -23.31 -24.52 28.72
C ARG A 245 -21.99 -25.23 29.01
N GLN A 246 -20.94 -24.97 28.23
CA GLN A 246 -19.61 -25.60 28.39
C GLN A 246 -19.65 -27.15 28.34
N LEU A 247 -20.58 -27.72 27.58
CA LEU A 247 -20.69 -29.17 27.40
C LEU A 247 -19.52 -29.70 26.57
N PRO A 248 -18.99 -30.91 26.80
CA PRO A 248 -17.88 -31.44 26.01
C PRO A 248 -18.26 -31.65 24.54
N THR A 249 -17.27 -31.69 23.66
CA THR A 249 -17.50 -31.96 22.22
C THR A 249 -18.23 -33.29 22.01
N SER A 250 -17.97 -34.30 22.84
CA SER A 250 -18.63 -35.61 22.79
C SER A 250 -20.09 -35.65 23.27
N ASP A 251 -20.64 -34.54 23.78
CA ASP A 251 -22.06 -34.49 24.19
C ASP A 251 -22.97 -34.79 22.98
N LEU A 252 -23.94 -35.69 23.20
CA LEU A 252 -24.84 -36.17 22.16
C LEU A 252 -25.62 -35.03 21.48
N ARG A 253 -25.93 -33.94 22.19
CA ARG A 253 -26.65 -32.79 21.63
C ARG A 253 -25.77 -31.95 20.71
N VAL A 254 -24.48 -31.85 21.03
CA VAL A 254 -23.48 -31.19 20.17
C VAL A 254 -23.32 -31.99 18.89
N GLN A 255 -23.06 -33.30 19.02
CA GLN A 255 -22.90 -34.18 17.87
C GLN A 255 -24.17 -34.31 17.02
N ALA A 256 -25.36 -34.28 17.64
CA ALA A 256 -26.62 -34.23 16.90
C ALA A 256 -26.72 -32.97 16.03
N SER A 257 -26.24 -31.83 16.52
CA SER A 257 -26.22 -30.58 15.73
C SER A 257 -25.16 -30.62 14.62
N VAL A 258 -23.98 -31.19 14.88
CA VAL A 258 -22.94 -31.42 13.86
C VAL A 258 -23.49 -32.26 12.71
N LYS A 259 -24.09 -33.42 13.03
CA LYS A 259 -24.69 -34.32 12.03
C LYS A 259 -25.79 -33.63 11.25
N ARG A 260 -26.62 -32.84 11.94
CA ARG A 260 -27.70 -32.14 11.26
C ARG A 260 -27.20 -31.06 10.29
N ILE A 261 -26.13 -30.34 10.64
CA ILE A 261 -25.46 -29.42 9.71
C ILE A 261 -24.96 -30.19 8.48
N ILE A 262 -24.30 -31.33 8.66
CA ILE A 262 -23.78 -32.16 7.56
C ILE A 262 -24.93 -32.63 6.65
N GLU A 263 -26.00 -33.20 7.22
CA GLU A 263 -27.18 -33.67 6.48
C GLU A 263 -27.83 -32.55 5.66
N CYS A 264 -27.91 -31.33 6.21
CA CYS A 264 -28.47 -30.20 5.48
C CYS A 264 -27.53 -29.68 4.41
N CYS A 265 -26.22 -29.62 4.66
CA CYS A 265 -25.22 -29.24 3.65
C CYS A 265 -25.22 -30.20 2.45
N LEU A 266 -25.40 -31.51 2.68
CA LEU A 266 -25.48 -32.52 1.62
C LEU A 266 -26.71 -32.36 0.71
N LYS A 267 -27.74 -31.61 1.12
CA LYS A 267 -28.93 -31.31 0.30
C LYS A 267 -28.73 -30.09 -0.60
N ILE A 268 -27.63 -29.36 -0.43
CA ILE A 268 -27.34 -28.11 -1.14
C ILE A 268 -26.27 -28.42 -2.17
N SER A 269 -26.43 -27.89 -3.38
CA SER A 269 -25.53 -28.11 -4.48
C SER A 269 -25.11 -26.78 -5.12
N PRO A 270 -23.90 -26.69 -5.68
CA PRO A 270 -23.52 -25.55 -6.49
C PRO A 270 -24.47 -25.44 -7.69
N ALA A 271 -24.90 -24.22 -8.00
CA ALA A 271 -25.77 -23.94 -9.14
C ALA A 271 -25.33 -22.65 -9.84
N ASP A 272 -25.64 -22.54 -11.12
CA ASP A 272 -25.30 -21.38 -11.97
C ASP A 272 -26.10 -20.11 -11.61
N GLY A 273 -27.17 -20.26 -10.81
CA GLY A 273 -28.07 -19.21 -10.33
C GLY A 273 -27.94 -18.90 -8.83
N LEU A 274 -29.05 -18.53 -8.19
CA LEU A 274 -29.08 -18.26 -6.74
C LEU A 274 -28.86 -19.58 -5.98
N SER A 275 -27.71 -19.70 -5.32
CA SER A 275 -27.38 -20.86 -4.50
C SER A 275 -26.88 -20.45 -3.11
N PRO A 276 -27.42 -21.06 -2.04
CA PRO A 276 -26.92 -20.85 -0.69
C PRO A 276 -25.57 -21.56 -0.44
N TRP A 277 -25.02 -22.26 -1.44
CA TRP A 277 -23.73 -22.95 -1.36
C TRP A 277 -22.60 -22.07 -0.83
N VAL A 278 -22.53 -20.80 -1.25
CA VAL A 278 -21.52 -19.84 -0.78
C VAL A 278 -21.64 -19.52 0.73
N MET A 279 -22.81 -19.73 1.33
CA MET A 279 -23.10 -19.42 2.73
C MET A 279 -22.73 -20.56 3.69
N LEU A 280 -22.29 -21.71 3.19
CA LEU A 280 -22.04 -22.91 4.02
C LEU A 280 -20.70 -22.94 4.74
N THR A 281 -19.79 -21.99 4.45
CA THR A 281 -18.46 -21.98 5.08
C THR A 281 -18.54 -21.84 6.61
N THR A 282 -19.43 -20.98 7.12
CA THR A 282 -19.58 -20.75 8.57
C THR A 282 -20.18 -21.95 9.31
N PRO A 283 -21.32 -22.53 8.86
CA PRO A 283 -21.86 -23.73 9.47
C PRO A 283 -20.91 -24.93 9.40
N LEU A 284 -20.27 -25.17 8.26
CA LEU A 284 -19.33 -26.29 8.10
C LEU A 284 -18.08 -26.13 8.97
N PHE A 285 -17.55 -24.91 9.08
CA PHE A 285 -16.42 -24.66 9.97
C PHE A 285 -16.81 -24.88 11.45
N THR A 286 -17.99 -24.40 11.86
CA THR A 286 -18.51 -24.59 13.22
C THR A 286 -18.74 -26.07 13.54
N ALA A 287 -19.37 -26.80 12.61
CA ALA A 287 -19.53 -28.25 12.73
C ALA A 287 -18.18 -28.96 12.78
N GLY A 288 -17.22 -28.57 11.92
CA GLY A 288 -15.88 -29.14 11.89
C GLY A 288 -15.09 -28.96 13.17
N CYS A 289 -15.21 -27.81 13.85
CA CYS A 289 -14.56 -27.56 15.15
C CYS A 289 -14.98 -28.58 16.23
N GLU A 290 -16.20 -29.12 16.09
CA GLU A 290 -16.81 -30.04 17.04
C GLU A 290 -17.02 -31.45 16.46
N ALA A 291 -16.64 -31.72 15.21
CA ALA A 291 -16.86 -33.02 14.58
C ALA A 291 -15.95 -34.11 15.17
N LEU A 292 -16.48 -35.34 15.26
CA LEU A 292 -15.77 -36.53 15.73
C LEU A 292 -15.82 -37.65 14.68
N GLY A 293 -14.81 -38.51 14.68
CA GLY A 293 -14.76 -39.70 13.83
C GLY A 293 -14.97 -39.39 12.33
N GLU A 294 -15.87 -40.13 11.69
CA GLU A 294 -16.18 -40.03 10.27
C GLU A 294 -16.77 -38.66 9.87
N ASP A 295 -17.44 -37.96 10.79
CA ASP A 295 -18.03 -36.65 10.54
C ASP A 295 -16.94 -35.60 10.16
N ARG A 296 -15.70 -35.75 10.67
CA ARG A 296 -14.56 -34.89 10.28
C ARG A 296 -14.21 -35.03 8.79
N GLU A 297 -14.23 -36.26 8.28
CA GLU A 297 -13.93 -36.53 6.87
C GLU A 297 -15.00 -35.93 5.97
N ILE A 298 -16.27 -36.05 6.35
CA ILE A 298 -17.39 -35.49 5.59
C ILE A 298 -17.30 -33.96 5.55
N VAL A 299 -17.02 -33.30 6.69
CA VAL A 299 -16.82 -31.84 6.73
C VAL A 299 -15.64 -31.41 5.85
N ARG A 300 -14.52 -32.15 5.87
CA ARG A 300 -13.37 -31.89 5.01
C ARG A 300 -13.75 -31.97 3.53
N GLN A 301 -14.48 -33.01 3.13
CA GLN A 301 -14.89 -33.20 1.74
C GLN A 301 -15.86 -32.12 1.27
N LEU A 302 -16.83 -31.72 2.10
CA LEU A 302 -17.75 -30.63 1.79
C LEU A 302 -17.01 -29.30 1.61
N LEU A 303 -16.08 -28.95 2.51
CA LEU A 303 -15.27 -27.74 2.38
C LEU A 303 -14.34 -27.78 1.15
N LYS A 304 -13.77 -28.95 0.80
CA LYS A 304 -12.99 -29.12 -0.44
C LYS A 304 -13.86 -28.89 -1.67
N SER A 305 -15.03 -29.52 -1.72
CA SER A 305 -15.99 -29.34 -2.82
C SER A 305 -16.42 -27.87 -2.96
N MET A 306 -16.63 -27.17 -1.85
CA MET A 306 -16.88 -25.73 -1.86
C MET A 306 -15.69 -24.94 -2.42
N TYR A 307 -14.46 -25.25 -2.02
CA TYR A 307 -13.26 -24.60 -2.54
C TYR A 307 -13.10 -24.85 -4.04
N ASP A 308 -13.27 -26.09 -4.49
CA ASP A 308 -13.16 -26.47 -5.90
C ASP A 308 -14.20 -25.75 -6.77
N SER A 309 -15.40 -25.51 -6.21
CA SER A 309 -16.49 -24.81 -6.91
C SER A 309 -16.36 -23.28 -6.87
N LEU A 310 -15.88 -22.70 -5.76
CA LEU A 310 -15.93 -21.25 -5.52
C LEU A 310 -14.56 -20.56 -5.64
N GLY A 311 -13.45 -21.31 -5.56
CA GLY A 311 -12.07 -20.81 -5.61
C GLY A 311 -11.66 -19.91 -4.45
N ILE A 312 -12.43 -19.86 -3.35
CA ILE A 312 -12.19 -18.90 -2.28
C ILE A 312 -11.09 -19.39 -1.34
N ARG A 313 -9.93 -18.73 -1.37
CA ARG A 313 -8.71 -19.09 -0.61
C ARG A 313 -8.93 -19.27 0.90
N ASN A 314 -9.89 -18.55 1.50
CA ASN A 314 -10.21 -18.70 2.92
C ASN A 314 -10.86 -20.06 3.25
N ILE A 315 -11.58 -20.70 2.32
CA ILE A 315 -12.13 -22.05 2.54
C ILE A 315 -10.98 -23.07 2.66
N GLN A 316 -9.97 -22.96 1.79
CA GLN A 316 -8.74 -23.75 1.87
C GLN A 316 -7.99 -23.52 3.19
N ARG A 317 -8.04 -22.31 3.72
CA ARG A 317 -7.47 -21.98 5.03
C ARG A 317 -8.25 -22.60 6.19
N SER A 318 -9.58 -22.57 6.12
CA SER A 318 -10.47 -23.24 7.08
C SER A 318 -10.19 -24.73 7.19
N ILE A 319 -9.99 -25.42 6.06
CA ILE A 319 -9.64 -26.85 6.02
C ILE A 319 -8.33 -27.11 6.78
N ARG A 320 -7.26 -26.38 6.44
CA ARG A 320 -5.94 -26.53 7.08
C ARG A 320 -6.02 -26.38 8.59
N ILE A 321 -6.81 -25.43 9.07
CA ILE A 321 -6.94 -25.16 10.49
C ILE A 321 -7.72 -26.27 11.22
N LEU A 322 -8.81 -26.75 10.62
CA LEU A 322 -9.54 -27.89 11.17
C LEU A 322 -8.65 -29.12 11.27
N GLU A 323 -7.85 -29.40 10.22
CA GLU A 323 -6.89 -30.51 10.22
C GLU A 323 -5.86 -30.38 11.35
N MET A 324 -5.27 -29.21 11.51
CA MET A 324 -4.32 -28.95 12.61
C MET A 324 -4.96 -29.17 13.99
N SER A 325 -6.23 -28.81 14.17
CA SER A 325 -6.92 -29.02 15.44
C SER A 325 -7.29 -30.48 15.66
N TRP A 326 -7.77 -31.17 14.62
CA TRP A 326 -8.14 -32.58 14.73
C TRP A 326 -6.96 -33.47 15.12
N GLU A 327 -5.74 -33.06 14.77
CA GLU A 327 -4.48 -33.72 15.12
C GLU A 327 -3.98 -33.44 16.56
N SER A 328 -4.45 -32.36 17.20
CA SER A 328 -3.82 -31.80 18.42
C SER A 328 -4.75 -31.63 19.63
N LYS A 329 -6.06 -31.80 19.47
CA LYS A 329 -7.05 -31.53 20.53
C LYS A 329 -7.25 -32.74 21.45
N GLU A 330 -7.22 -32.50 22.77
CA GLU A 330 -7.87 -33.36 23.76
C GLU A 330 -9.39 -33.02 23.81
N ASP A 331 -10.26 -34.00 24.08
CA ASP A 331 -11.74 -33.89 23.94
C ASP A 331 -12.42 -32.75 24.71
N ASN A 332 -11.76 -32.18 25.74
CA ASN A 332 -12.29 -31.10 26.58
C ASN A 332 -11.74 -29.71 26.25
N ASP A 333 -10.76 -29.59 25.36
CA ASP A 333 -10.25 -28.28 24.96
C ASP A 333 -11.28 -27.56 24.09
N ASP A 334 -11.65 -26.34 24.48
CA ASP A 334 -12.41 -25.44 23.60
C ASP A 334 -11.52 -25.02 22.41
N TRP A 335 -12.13 -24.83 21.25
CA TRP A 335 -11.45 -24.37 20.04
C TRP A 335 -10.67 -23.05 20.27
N GLU A 336 -11.20 -22.16 21.11
CA GLU A 336 -10.53 -20.90 21.46
C GLU A 336 -9.28 -21.10 22.32
N SER A 337 -9.23 -22.17 23.14
CA SER A 337 -8.05 -22.58 23.90
C SER A 337 -6.96 -23.13 22.99
N PHE A 338 -7.34 -23.93 21.98
CA PHE A 338 -6.43 -24.43 20.96
C PHE A 338 -5.75 -23.29 20.17
N LEU A 339 -6.53 -22.29 19.72
CA LEU A 339 -5.95 -21.12 19.05
C LEU A 339 -4.97 -20.34 19.94
N ASP A 340 -5.22 -20.27 21.25
CA ASP A 340 -4.32 -19.58 22.20
C ASP A 340 -2.98 -20.31 22.39
N LYS A 341 -3.05 -21.64 22.46
CA LYS A 341 -1.87 -22.52 22.48
C LYS A 341 -1.05 -22.41 21.18
N MET A 342 -1.71 -22.16 20.03
CA MET A 342 -1.03 -21.90 18.76
C MET A 342 -0.37 -20.51 18.66
N VAL A 343 -1.01 -19.45 19.17
CA VAL A 343 -0.50 -18.07 19.12
C VAL A 343 0.80 -17.89 19.94
N THR A 344 1.00 -18.70 20.96
CA THR A 344 2.18 -18.66 21.85
C THR A 344 3.40 -19.39 21.27
N SER A 345 3.23 -20.31 20.31
CA SER A 345 4.32 -20.99 19.61
C SER A 345 4.96 -20.10 18.53
N LYS A 346 6.30 -19.94 18.55
CA LYS A 346 7.06 -19.11 17.60
C LYS A 346 6.85 -19.47 16.12
N PHE A 347 6.38 -20.69 15.83
CA PHE A 347 6.22 -21.18 14.46
C PHE A 347 4.89 -20.76 13.80
N VAL A 348 3.91 -20.27 14.57
CA VAL A 348 2.55 -20.00 14.06
C VAL A 348 1.99 -18.66 14.58
N ARG A 349 2.84 -17.64 14.68
CA ARG A 349 2.39 -16.25 14.94
C ARG A 349 1.65 -15.62 13.75
N TYR A 350 1.68 -16.26 12.58
CA TYR A 350 1.14 -15.75 11.31
C TYR A 350 -0.25 -16.31 10.91
N LEU A 351 -0.86 -17.20 11.71
CA LEU A 351 -1.96 -18.04 11.20
C LEU A 351 -3.32 -17.90 11.92
N ALA A 352 -3.37 -17.36 13.14
CA ALA A 352 -4.55 -17.51 14.02
C ALA A 352 -5.51 -16.30 14.10
N LEU A 353 -5.31 -15.20 13.37
CA LEU A 353 -6.09 -13.96 13.61
C LEU A 353 -7.04 -13.52 12.49
N SER A 354 -6.98 -14.17 11.32
CA SER A 354 -7.80 -13.86 10.15
C SER A 354 -8.86 -14.92 9.89
N PHE A 355 -9.84 -15.02 10.80
CA PHE A 355 -11.01 -15.85 10.59
C PHE A 355 -12.29 -15.09 10.87
N TYR A 356 -13.32 -15.55 10.16
CA TYR A 356 -14.74 -15.19 10.26
C TYR A 356 -15.21 -14.04 9.36
N LEU A 357 -15.13 -14.27 8.05
CA LEU A 357 -16.25 -14.16 7.11
C LEU A 357 -15.74 -14.54 5.71
N VAL A 358 -16.54 -15.23 4.91
CA VAL A 358 -16.41 -15.31 3.44
C VAL A 358 -17.80 -15.41 2.87
N THR A 359 -18.44 -14.28 2.61
CA THR A 359 -19.62 -14.20 1.77
C THR A 359 -19.60 -12.82 1.12
N LEU A 360 -19.73 -12.73 -0.21
CA LEU A 360 -20.58 -11.78 -0.97
C LEU A 360 -20.24 -11.63 -2.47
N THR A 361 -21.17 -12.15 -3.29
CA THR A 361 -21.55 -11.83 -4.69
C THR A 361 -20.53 -12.01 -5.82
N ALA A 362 -20.77 -13.04 -6.63
CA ALA A 362 -20.24 -13.29 -7.97
C ALA A 362 -21.42 -13.43 -8.95
N GLY A 363 -21.48 -12.56 -9.96
CA GLY A 363 -22.45 -12.62 -11.05
C GLY A 363 -21.76 -12.37 -12.39
N HIS A 364 -22.01 -13.30 -13.32
CA HIS A 364 -21.81 -13.28 -14.78
C HIS A 364 -20.43 -13.64 -15.40
N GLY A 365 -20.48 -14.74 -16.16
CA GLY A 365 -19.97 -14.78 -17.54
C GLY A 365 -18.94 -15.86 -17.85
N GLN A 366 -19.35 -17.11 -18.06
CA GLN A 366 -18.50 -18.16 -18.64
C GLN A 366 -18.63 -18.18 -20.17
N HIS A 367 -17.47 -18.19 -20.85
CA HIS A 367 -17.33 -18.76 -22.19
C HIS A 367 -16.31 -19.90 -22.10
N ALA A 368 -16.66 -21.05 -22.66
CA ALA A 368 -15.73 -22.14 -22.89
C ALA A 368 -14.87 -21.82 -24.11
N PHE A 369 -13.55 -21.85 -23.99
CA PHE A 369 -12.69 -21.99 -25.16
C PHE A 369 -11.57 -23.01 -24.92
N VAL A 370 -11.44 -23.87 -25.93
CA VAL A 370 -10.48 -24.93 -26.12
C VAL A 370 -9.07 -24.34 -26.24
N ASP A 371 -8.13 -24.87 -25.48
CA ASP A 371 -6.71 -24.52 -25.56
C ASP A 371 -6.14 -24.87 -26.93
N GLN A 372 -5.81 -23.83 -27.69
CA GLN A 372 -4.74 -23.86 -28.67
C GLN A 372 -3.89 -22.62 -28.40
N GLU A 373 -2.78 -22.79 -27.68
CA GLU A 373 -1.74 -21.77 -27.57
C GLU A 373 -1.12 -21.54 -28.96
N GLN A 374 -1.72 -20.64 -29.74
CA GLN A 374 -1.02 -20.00 -30.84
C GLN A 374 -0.22 -18.82 -30.28
N PRO A 375 1.09 -18.71 -30.60
CA PRO A 375 1.85 -17.53 -30.25
C PRO A 375 1.18 -16.29 -30.86
N VAL A 376 1.05 -15.23 -30.06
CA VAL A 376 0.55 -13.93 -30.55
C VAL A 376 1.47 -13.49 -31.68
N SER A 377 0.92 -13.25 -32.88
CA SER A 377 1.72 -12.79 -34.01
C SER A 377 2.38 -11.45 -33.69
N GLU A 378 3.56 -11.19 -34.24
CA GLU A 378 4.26 -9.90 -34.07
C GLU A 378 3.35 -8.73 -34.48
N ASP A 379 2.57 -8.88 -35.55
CA ASP A 379 1.60 -7.87 -35.99
C ASP A 379 0.52 -7.60 -34.93
N ARG A 380 0.05 -8.65 -34.24
CA ARG A 380 -0.95 -8.49 -33.18
C ARG A 380 -0.34 -7.86 -31.95
N LEU A 381 0.90 -8.20 -31.60
CA LEU A 381 1.61 -7.58 -30.48
C LEU A 381 1.85 -6.09 -30.76
N ALA A 382 2.32 -5.74 -31.97
CA ALA A 382 2.51 -4.36 -32.39
C ALA A 382 1.19 -3.56 -32.37
N GLU A 383 0.07 -4.17 -32.78
CA GLU A 383 -1.24 -3.52 -32.70
C GLU A 383 -1.69 -3.33 -31.24
N LEU A 384 -1.45 -4.30 -30.36
CA LEU A 384 -1.76 -4.16 -28.93
C LEU A 384 -0.89 -3.07 -28.28
N GLU A 385 0.39 -3.01 -28.61
CA GLU A 385 1.29 -1.95 -28.15
C GLU A 385 0.79 -0.58 -28.61
N ARG A 386 0.43 -0.45 -29.89
CA ARG A 386 -0.12 0.80 -30.44
C ARG A 386 -1.43 1.24 -29.76
N GLN A 387 -2.27 0.30 -29.35
CA GLN A 387 -3.57 0.60 -28.73
C GLN A 387 -3.49 0.90 -27.23
N TRP A 388 -2.59 0.22 -26.51
CA TRP A 388 -2.67 0.13 -25.04
C TRP A 388 -1.37 0.50 -24.31
N ASN A 389 -0.25 0.69 -25.01
CA ASN A 389 1.05 1.00 -24.37
C ASN A 389 1.23 2.50 -24.08
N ASP A 390 0.32 3.36 -24.57
CA ASP A 390 0.33 4.78 -24.24
C ASP A 390 -0.33 5.03 -22.88
N GLU A 391 0.41 5.65 -21.97
CA GLU A 391 -0.06 6.04 -20.65
C GLU A 391 -0.39 7.54 -20.60
N TRP A 392 -1.50 7.88 -19.94
CA TRP A 392 -1.75 9.26 -19.52
C TRP A 392 -0.83 9.64 -18.36
N ALA A 393 -0.51 10.92 -18.24
CA ALA A 393 0.31 11.49 -17.16
C ALA A 393 -0.21 11.25 -15.73
N PHE A 394 -1.39 10.68 -15.55
CA PHE A 394 -1.99 10.34 -14.24
C PHE A 394 -2.26 8.83 -14.10
N SER A 395 -1.84 8.03 -15.07
CA SER A 395 -2.04 6.57 -15.13
C SER A 395 -0.69 5.86 -15.26
N GLY A 396 -0.66 4.53 -15.19
CA GLY A 396 0.58 3.79 -15.38
C GLY A 396 1.43 3.63 -14.12
N ILE A 397 2.58 2.98 -14.28
CA ILE A 397 3.52 2.79 -13.16
C ILE A 397 4.28 4.11 -12.96
N SER A 398 4.34 4.58 -11.70
CA SER A 398 4.99 5.85 -11.37
C SER A 398 6.53 5.72 -11.34
N THR A 399 7.11 5.51 -12.51
CA THR A 399 8.55 5.68 -12.79
C THR A 399 8.83 7.14 -13.10
N PHE A 400 10.10 7.56 -13.06
CA PHE A 400 10.47 8.91 -13.46
C PHE A 400 10.08 9.12 -14.93
N ALA A 401 9.24 10.12 -15.20
CA ALA A 401 8.81 10.53 -16.54
C ALA A 401 8.18 9.39 -17.39
N HIS A 402 7.62 8.35 -16.78
CA HIS A 402 7.15 7.13 -17.46
C HIS A 402 8.25 6.43 -18.26
N LEU A 403 9.52 6.62 -17.88
CA LEU A 403 10.63 5.94 -18.52
C LEU A 403 10.54 4.42 -18.31
N PRO A 404 11.08 3.64 -19.25
CA PRO A 404 11.24 2.20 -19.07
C PRO A 404 11.94 1.92 -17.74
N HIS A 405 11.39 0.98 -16.96
CA HIS A 405 11.94 0.61 -15.67
C HIS A 405 12.60 -0.77 -15.72
N SER A 406 13.74 -0.87 -15.04
CA SER A 406 14.33 -2.15 -14.66
C SER A 406 15.00 -2.04 -13.30
N LYS A 407 15.09 -3.15 -12.56
CA LYS A 407 15.96 -3.21 -11.38
C LYS A 407 17.41 -3.38 -11.81
N CYS A 408 18.04 -2.30 -12.27
CA CYS A 408 19.35 -2.36 -12.91
C CYS A 408 20.39 -3.10 -12.04
N LEU A 409 20.42 -2.87 -10.72
CA LEU A 409 21.33 -3.58 -9.79
C LEU A 409 21.23 -5.13 -9.83
N VAL A 410 20.11 -5.66 -10.31
CA VAL A 410 19.86 -7.12 -10.44
C VAL A 410 19.94 -7.58 -11.90
N HIS A 411 19.69 -6.68 -12.85
CA HIS A 411 19.70 -6.93 -14.30
C HIS A 411 20.85 -6.18 -14.98
N PRO A 412 22.09 -6.72 -14.95
CA PRO A 412 23.26 -6.08 -15.58
C PRO A 412 23.17 -5.97 -17.11
N GLU A 413 22.35 -6.79 -17.76
CA GLU A 413 22.08 -6.78 -19.20
C GLU A 413 21.32 -5.53 -19.67
N ASP A 414 20.62 -4.87 -18.75
CA ASP A 414 19.81 -3.68 -19.01
C ASP A 414 20.68 -2.42 -19.04
N LEU A 415 21.39 -2.24 -20.15
CA LEU A 415 22.28 -1.11 -20.37
C LEU A 415 21.54 0.20 -20.60
N TYR A 416 22.17 1.30 -20.21
CA TYR A 416 21.68 2.67 -20.32
C TYR A 416 22.84 3.63 -20.63
N ASP A 417 22.52 4.81 -21.16
CA ASP A 417 23.46 5.93 -21.24
C ASP A 417 23.30 6.87 -20.03
N ILE A 418 22.07 6.99 -19.53
CA ILE A 418 21.72 7.73 -18.31
C ILE A 418 20.75 6.89 -17.49
N ALA A 419 21.08 6.60 -16.23
CA ALA A 419 20.18 5.95 -15.29
C ALA A 419 19.61 6.95 -14.29
N ILE A 420 18.29 6.91 -14.11
CA ILE A 420 17.61 7.52 -12.97
C ILE A 420 17.60 6.49 -11.85
N ILE A 421 18.13 6.80 -10.66
CA ILE A 421 18.20 5.86 -9.54
C ILE A 421 17.78 6.55 -8.25
N GLY A 422 16.87 5.95 -7.48
CA GLY A 422 16.52 6.50 -6.15
C GLY A 422 17.45 6.00 -5.05
N SER A 423 17.78 6.85 -4.08
CA SER A 423 18.50 6.47 -2.85
C SER A 423 17.69 6.89 -1.61
N PRO A 424 16.65 6.11 -1.22
CA PRO A 424 15.72 6.48 -0.14
C PRO A 424 16.35 6.32 1.25
N PHE A 425 17.12 7.32 1.69
CA PHE A 425 17.86 7.33 2.96
C PHE A 425 17.73 8.70 3.65
N ASP A 426 17.54 8.78 4.97
CA ASP A 426 17.51 10.07 5.68
C ASP A 426 17.95 9.96 7.15
N THR A 427 18.77 8.96 7.49
CA THR A 427 19.21 8.76 8.88
C THR A 427 20.51 9.48 9.21
N ALA A 428 21.05 10.25 8.26
CA ALA A 428 22.19 11.14 8.44
C ALA A 428 21.77 12.61 8.66
N VAL A 429 20.47 12.90 8.73
CA VAL A 429 19.95 14.26 8.99
C VAL A 429 20.14 14.69 10.46
N SER A 430 20.34 15.99 10.66
CA SER A 430 20.48 16.61 11.98
C SER A 430 19.17 17.22 12.55
N TYR A 431 18.23 17.60 11.68
CA TYR A 431 17.01 18.33 12.08
C TYR A 431 15.72 17.56 11.76
N ARG A 432 15.18 17.69 10.54
CA ARG A 432 13.90 17.06 10.17
C ARG A 432 14.10 15.88 9.21
N PRO A 433 13.67 14.66 9.58
CA PRO A 433 13.67 13.52 8.66
C PRO A 433 12.47 13.57 7.71
N GLY A 434 12.51 12.76 6.66
CA GLY A 434 11.45 12.63 5.67
C GLY A 434 11.96 12.43 4.24
N ALA A 435 13.23 12.74 3.99
CA ALA A 435 13.84 12.68 2.67
C ALA A 435 13.93 11.25 2.10
N ARG A 436 13.83 10.19 2.93
CA ARG A 436 13.74 8.80 2.45
C ARG A 436 12.54 8.55 1.53
N PHE A 437 11.52 9.42 1.56
CA PHE A 437 10.35 9.36 0.69
C PHE A 437 10.44 10.27 -0.55
N GLY A 438 11.52 11.04 -0.66
CA GLY A 438 11.83 11.93 -1.78
C GLY A 438 11.81 11.24 -3.14
N PRO A 439 12.45 10.06 -3.36
CA PRO A 439 12.53 9.46 -4.68
C PRO A 439 11.15 9.14 -5.26
N ARG A 440 10.26 8.63 -4.41
CA ARG A 440 8.86 8.33 -4.77
C ARG A 440 8.09 9.60 -5.12
N ALA A 441 8.26 10.68 -4.35
CA ALA A 441 7.56 11.94 -4.62
C ALA A 441 8.05 12.58 -5.91
N ILE A 442 9.36 12.58 -6.17
CA ILE A 442 9.94 13.12 -7.41
C ILE A 442 9.43 12.33 -8.63
N ARG A 443 9.37 10.99 -8.55
CA ARG A 443 8.76 10.17 -9.62
C ARG A 443 7.30 10.53 -9.86
N ALA A 444 6.50 10.64 -8.81
CA ALA A 444 5.09 11.02 -8.94
C ALA A 444 4.94 12.42 -9.58
N ALA A 445 5.73 13.39 -9.15
CA ALA A 445 5.72 14.76 -9.68
C ALA A 445 6.17 14.84 -11.14
N SER A 446 7.03 13.92 -11.59
CA SER A 446 7.52 13.85 -12.97
C SER A 446 6.50 13.34 -13.99
N ALA A 447 5.32 12.88 -13.56
CA ALA A 447 4.38 12.16 -14.44
C ALA A 447 3.86 12.98 -15.65
N ARG A 448 3.97 14.32 -15.61
CA ARG A 448 3.66 15.20 -16.76
C ARG A 448 4.77 15.28 -17.81
N GLN A 449 5.97 14.79 -17.53
CA GLN A 449 7.16 14.86 -18.38
C GLN A 449 7.32 13.61 -19.27
N THR A 450 6.23 13.07 -19.82
CA THR A 450 6.31 11.84 -20.64
C THR A 450 7.16 12.02 -21.89
N ALA A 451 7.70 10.94 -22.46
CA ALA A 451 8.43 10.99 -23.74
C ALA A 451 7.59 11.66 -24.86
N ASN A 452 6.28 11.46 -24.88
CA ASN A 452 5.35 12.11 -25.83
C ASN A 452 5.19 13.63 -25.60
N ARG A 453 5.55 14.14 -24.42
CA ARG A 453 5.48 15.57 -24.04
C ARG A 453 6.82 16.10 -23.49
N GLY A 454 7.92 15.51 -23.94
CA GLY A 454 9.26 15.79 -23.43
C GLY A 454 10.05 16.87 -24.17
N PHE A 455 9.51 17.46 -25.24
CA PHE A 455 10.25 18.42 -26.06
C PHE A 455 10.64 19.68 -25.27
N ASN A 456 11.94 19.98 -25.20
CA ASN A 456 12.46 21.19 -24.56
C ASN A 456 12.59 22.30 -25.62
N PRO A 457 11.71 23.31 -25.66
CA PRO A 457 11.75 24.35 -26.70
C PRO A 457 13.01 25.23 -26.63
N ARG A 458 13.64 25.35 -25.45
CA ARG A 458 14.89 26.10 -25.31
C ARG A 458 16.07 25.31 -25.85
N ALA A 459 16.12 24.01 -25.57
CA ALA A 459 17.20 23.16 -26.05
C ALA A 459 17.04 22.76 -27.53
N GLY A 460 15.81 22.81 -28.05
CA GLY A 460 15.48 22.49 -29.44
C GLY A 460 15.34 21.00 -29.73
N PHE A 461 15.21 20.16 -28.70
CA PHE A 461 15.02 18.71 -28.86
C PHE A 461 14.30 18.11 -27.65
N ASN A 462 13.81 16.87 -27.81
CA ASN A 462 13.27 16.06 -26.73
C ASN A 462 14.36 15.13 -26.18
N PRO A 463 14.81 15.28 -24.92
CA PRO A 463 15.90 14.49 -24.40
C PRO A 463 15.51 13.02 -24.17
N TYR A 464 14.23 12.72 -23.91
CA TYR A 464 13.75 11.35 -23.67
C TYR A 464 13.72 10.48 -24.94
N THR A 465 13.66 11.11 -26.11
CA THR A 465 13.61 10.43 -27.41
C THR A 465 14.82 10.77 -28.29
N SER A 466 15.90 11.29 -27.69
CA SER A 466 17.14 11.60 -28.41
C SER A 466 18.03 10.35 -28.52
N TRP A 467 19.34 10.53 -28.70
CA TRP A 467 20.29 9.43 -28.87
C TRP A 467 20.50 8.58 -27.60
N ALA A 468 20.29 9.16 -26.42
CA ALA A 468 20.62 8.52 -25.15
C ALA A 468 19.50 7.58 -24.70
N THR A 469 19.87 6.35 -24.34
CA THR A 469 18.98 5.42 -23.65
C THR A 469 18.88 5.83 -22.18
N ILE A 470 17.72 6.32 -21.79
CA ILE A 470 17.44 6.75 -20.41
C ILE A 470 16.53 5.70 -19.76
N ARG A 471 16.88 5.26 -18.55
CA ARG A 471 16.16 4.20 -17.82
C ARG A 471 15.95 4.56 -16.36
N ASP A 472 14.77 4.25 -15.82
CA ASP A 472 14.56 4.27 -14.36
C ASP A 472 15.03 2.93 -13.78
N CYS A 473 16.10 2.99 -12.98
CA CYS A 473 16.77 1.85 -12.40
C CYS A 473 16.20 1.41 -11.04
N GLY A 474 15.06 1.98 -10.63
CA GLY A 474 14.44 1.71 -9.34
C GLY A 474 15.20 2.38 -8.20
N ASP A 475 15.26 1.74 -7.03
CA ASP A 475 15.88 2.30 -5.83
C ASP A 475 17.01 1.40 -5.31
N ILE A 476 18.02 2.02 -4.70
CA ILE A 476 19.04 1.33 -3.92
C ILE A 476 18.38 0.80 -2.63
N PRO A 477 18.54 -0.48 -2.27
CA PRO A 477 17.97 -1.06 -1.05
C PRO A 477 18.78 -0.66 0.20
N VAL A 478 18.73 0.62 0.57
CA VAL A 478 19.52 1.19 1.67
C VAL A 478 18.94 0.79 3.04
N ASN A 479 19.81 0.39 3.97
CA ASN A 479 19.42 0.06 5.34
C ASN A 479 18.99 1.33 6.12
N PRO A 480 17.81 1.34 6.77
CA PRO A 480 17.30 2.53 7.47
C PRO A 480 17.65 2.57 8.97
N PHE A 481 18.53 1.69 9.45
CA PHE A 481 18.84 1.52 10.88
C PHE A 481 20.33 1.65 11.22
N ASP A 482 21.21 1.43 10.24
CA ASP A 482 22.66 1.48 10.41
C ASP A 482 23.30 2.32 9.30
N ASN A 483 23.74 3.53 9.67
CA ASN A 483 24.38 4.47 8.75
C ASN A 483 25.67 3.92 8.13
N GLY A 484 26.42 3.08 8.85
CA GLY A 484 27.67 2.52 8.35
C GLY A 484 27.40 1.44 7.30
N LEU A 485 26.37 0.60 7.52
CA LEU A 485 25.91 -0.34 6.50
C LEU A 485 25.29 0.39 5.30
N ALA A 486 24.46 1.40 5.54
CA ALA A 486 23.84 2.22 4.50
C ALA A 486 24.89 2.86 3.58
N LEU A 487 25.93 3.48 4.15
CA LEU A 487 27.04 4.08 3.40
C LEU A 487 27.75 3.04 2.52
N ARG A 488 28.01 1.83 3.04
CA ARG A 488 28.60 0.75 2.24
C ARG A 488 27.70 0.31 1.10
N GLN A 489 26.41 0.06 1.37
CA GLN A 489 25.44 -0.35 0.36
C GLN A 489 25.31 0.68 -0.77
N MET A 490 25.24 1.97 -0.42
CA MET A 490 25.21 3.05 -1.42
C MET A 490 26.50 3.10 -2.23
N THR A 491 27.66 2.99 -1.58
CA THR A 491 28.97 3.00 -2.27
C THR A 491 29.08 1.86 -3.28
N GLU A 492 28.72 0.64 -2.88
CA GLU A 492 28.74 -0.54 -3.76
C GLU A 492 27.73 -0.42 -4.90
N ALA A 493 26.51 0.06 -4.63
CA ALA A 493 25.48 0.24 -5.65
C ALA A 493 25.87 1.30 -6.69
N PHE A 494 26.41 2.45 -6.27
CA PHE A 494 26.88 3.46 -7.20
C PHE A 494 28.06 2.96 -8.04
N ALA A 495 29.00 2.24 -7.43
CA ALA A 495 30.12 1.65 -8.16
C ALA A 495 29.62 0.63 -9.21
N GLU A 496 28.75 -0.29 -8.81
CA GLU A 496 28.16 -1.30 -9.71
C GLU A 496 27.44 -0.67 -10.91
N LEU A 497 26.66 0.39 -10.69
CA LEU A 497 25.94 1.07 -11.77
C LEU A 497 26.88 1.88 -12.67
N ALA A 498 27.81 2.64 -12.09
CA ALA A 498 28.69 3.54 -12.84
C ALA A 498 29.74 2.80 -13.69
N HIS A 499 30.14 1.58 -13.32
CA HIS A 499 31.12 0.79 -14.08
C HIS A 499 30.54 0.04 -15.28
N ARG A 500 29.22 0.09 -15.50
CA ARG A 500 28.59 -0.61 -16.63
C ARG A 500 29.02 -0.01 -17.97
N PRO A 501 29.02 -0.81 -19.05
CA PRO A 501 29.10 -0.23 -20.39
C PRO A 501 27.85 0.59 -20.67
N SER A 502 28.00 1.73 -21.34
CA SER A 502 26.84 2.48 -21.81
C SER A 502 26.17 1.79 -22.99
N LYS A 503 24.87 2.02 -23.16
CA LYS A 503 24.10 1.41 -24.27
C LYS A 503 24.61 1.87 -25.64
N SER A 504 24.97 3.15 -25.78
CA SER A 504 25.50 3.70 -27.03
C SER A 504 26.97 3.40 -27.28
N GLY A 505 27.74 3.08 -26.22
CA GLY A 505 29.19 2.95 -26.26
C GLY A 505 29.96 4.26 -26.51
N MET A 506 29.27 5.40 -26.61
CA MET A 506 29.90 6.70 -26.94
C MET A 506 30.55 7.37 -25.72
N GLN A 507 29.95 7.23 -24.55
CA GLN A 507 30.38 7.82 -23.29
C GLN A 507 30.22 6.82 -22.15
N LYS A 508 30.87 7.03 -21.00
CA LYS A 508 30.55 6.24 -19.80
C LYS A 508 29.10 6.55 -19.36
N PRO A 509 28.36 5.59 -18.76
CA PRO A 509 27.03 5.86 -18.27
C PRO A 509 27.07 6.92 -17.16
N ARG A 510 25.99 7.69 -17.05
CA ARG A 510 25.82 8.72 -16.01
C ARG A 510 24.64 8.40 -15.13
N LEU A 511 24.75 8.71 -13.85
CA LEU A 511 23.69 8.49 -12.89
C LEU A 511 23.06 9.84 -12.53
N ILE A 512 21.74 9.91 -12.53
CA ILE A 512 20.98 10.98 -11.89
C ILE A 512 20.24 10.37 -10.71
N THR A 513 20.65 10.76 -9.51
CA THR A 513 20.11 10.20 -8.27
C THR A 513 18.92 11.02 -7.78
N LEU A 514 17.81 10.34 -7.53
CA LEU A 514 16.66 10.90 -6.81
C LEU A 514 16.91 10.65 -5.32
N GLY A 515 17.05 11.73 -4.57
CA GLY A 515 17.76 11.69 -3.31
C GLY A 515 16.99 11.16 -2.12
N GLY A 516 17.78 10.98 -1.07
CA GLY A 516 17.39 10.99 0.32
C GLY A 516 17.94 12.29 0.93
N ASP A 517 18.59 12.21 2.10
CA ASP A 517 19.41 13.30 2.61
C ASP A 517 20.71 13.48 1.80
N HIS A 518 21.38 14.63 1.98
CA HIS A 518 22.54 15.02 1.18
C HIS A 518 23.78 14.11 1.39
N SER A 519 23.79 13.28 2.45
CA SER A 519 24.93 12.42 2.75
C SER A 519 25.26 11.40 1.63
N LEU A 520 24.32 11.16 0.70
CA LEU A 520 24.52 10.28 -0.46
C LEU A 520 25.54 10.79 -1.49
N ALA A 521 25.94 12.07 -1.43
CA ALA A 521 26.98 12.61 -2.30
C ALA A 521 28.33 11.91 -2.08
N LEU A 522 28.69 11.58 -0.83
CA LEU A 522 29.93 10.87 -0.50
C LEU A 522 30.07 9.50 -1.20
N PRO A 523 29.11 8.55 -1.06
CA PRO A 523 29.20 7.27 -1.76
C PRO A 523 29.17 7.42 -3.29
N ALA A 524 28.47 8.42 -3.85
CA ALA A 524 28.48 8.70 -5.28
C ALA A 524 29.85 9.20 -5.76
N LEU A 525 30.50 10.12 -5.03
CA LEU A 525 31.85 10.60 -5.31
C LEU A 525 32.90 9.48 -5.21
N ARG A 526 32.79 8.58 -4.23
CA ARG A 526 33.66 7.40 -4.13
C ARG A 526 33.58 6.51 -5.37
N ALA A 527 32.37 6.33 -5.93
CA ALA A 527 32.18 5.57 -7.15
C ALA A 527 32.74 6.30 -8.38
N LEU A 528 32.50 7.61 -8.50
CA LEU A 528 33.02 8.42 -9.62
C LEU A 528 34.55 8.51 -9.61
N ASN A 529 35.18 8.57 -8.44
CA ASN A 529 36.63 8.62 -8.31
C ASN A 529 37.32 7.39 -8.93
N GLN A 530 36.69 6.21 -8.87
CA GLN A 530 37.21 4.99 -9.52
C GLN A 530 37.23 5.10 -11.05
N LEU A 531 36.40 5.99 -11.62
CA LEU A 531 36.25 6.16 -13.07
C LEU A 531 37.01 7.37 -13.62
N TYR A 532 37.09 8.46 -12.85
CA TYR A 532 37.56 9.75 -13.33
C TYR A 532 38.71 10.33 -12.49
N GLY A 533 39.04 9.72 -11.35
CA GLY A 533 39.81 10.41 -10.32
C GLY A 533 38.97 11.50 -9.64
N PRO A 534 39.61 12.46 -8.93
CA PRO A 534 38.92 13.54 -8.26
C PRO A 534 38.11 14.38 -9.27
N VAL A 535 36.86 14.71 -8.92
CA VAL A 535 35.94 15.46 -9.79
C VAL A 535 35.60 16.82 -9.18
N ALA A 536 35.27 17.81 -10.01
CA ALA A 536 34.75 19.08 -9.52
C ALA A 536 33.32 18.88 -9.00
N VAL A 537 32.96 19.56 -7.92
CA VAL A 537 31.59 19.55 -7.39
C VAL A 537 30.93 20.90 -7.67
N LEU A 538 29.81 20.87 -8.38
CA LEU A 538 28.89 22.01 -8.47
C LEU A 538 27.73 21.76 -7.51
N HIS A 539 27.74 22.48 -6.39
CA HIS A 539 26.84 22.31 -5.26
C HIS A 539 25.85 23.46 -5.19
N PHE A 540 24.58 23.18 -5.48
CA PHE A 540 23.48 24.12 -5.27
C PHE A 540 22.82 23.84 -3.93
N ASP A 541 23.00 24.74 -2.95
CA ASP A 541 22.59 24.51 -1.57
C ASP A 541 22.50 25.83 -0.79
N ALA A 542 21.69 25.89 0.26
CA ALA A 542 21.73 26.95 1.26
C ALA A 542 22.95 26.84 2.22
N HIS A 543 23.51 25.64 2.38
CA HIS A 543 24.53 25.23 3.33
C HIS A 543 25.87 24.87 2.65
N LEU A 544 26.94 24.89 3.44
CA LEU A 544 28.28 24.54 2.97
C LEU A 544 28.46 23.03 2.80
N ASP A 545 27.94 22.25 3.76
CA ASP A 545 28.08 20.79 3.84
C ASP A 545 29.52 20.24 3.82
N THR A 546 30.47 21.15 4.03
CA THR A 546 31.89 20.94 4.19
C THR A 546 32.32 21.05 5.66
N TRP A 547 31.38 20.91 6.61
CA TRP A 547 31.69 21.08 8.03
C TRP A 547 32.54 19.93 8.56
N HIS A 548 33.57 20.29 9.35
CA HIS A 548 34.25 19.31 10.18
C HIS A 548 33.22 18.63 11.11
N PRO A 549 33.16 17.30 11.22
CA PRO A 549 32.15 16.59 12.02
C PRO A 549 31.97 17.09 13.46
N ALA A 550 33.07 17.50 14.11
CA ALA A 550 33.06 18.09 15.46
C ALA A 550 32.37 19.47 15.58
N LYS A 551 32.00 20.12 14.47
CA LYS A 551 31.25 21.39 14.46
C LYS A 551 29.78 21.19 14.82
N TYR A 552 29.26 19.97 14.67
CA TYR A 552 27.96 19.61 15.22
C TYR A 552 28.07 19.44 16.75
N PRO A 553 27.37 20.29 17.55
CA PRO A 553 27.55 20.31 19.00
C PRO A 553 27.05 19.00 19.61
N SER A 554 27.97 18.16 20.06
CA SER A 554 27.67 16.93 20.79
C SER A 554 28.72 16.63 21.85
N ALA A 555 28.27 16.33 23.07
CA ALA A 555 29.13 15.84 24.15
C ALA A 555 29.62 14.39 23.91
N TRP A 556 28.98 13.67 22.99
CA TRP A 556 29.30 12.29 22.63
C TRP A 556 29.53 12.20 21.13
N SER A 557 30.69 11.69 20.73
CA SER A 557 31.04 11.50 19.33
C SER A 557 31.49 10.07 19.08
N SER A 558 31.12 9.54 17.93
CA SER A 558 31.56 8.25 17.39
C SER A 558 31.94 8.43 15.93
N GLU A 559 32.77 7.54 15.40
CA GLU A 559 33.11 7.53 13.96
C GLU A 559 31.85 7.44 13.08
N GLN A 560 30.85 6.68 13.52
CA GLN A 560 29.56 6.59 12.81
C GLN A 560 28.79 7.91 12.78
N SER A 561 28.86 8.71 13.85
CA SER A 561 28.20 10.04 13.91
C SER A 561 28.87 11.08 13.01
N HIS A 562 30.11 10.83 12.56
CA HIS A 562 30.81 11.74 11.65
C HIS A 562 30.26 11.70 10.24
N PHE A 563 29.58 10.63 9.84
CA PHE A 563 28.83 10.57 8.59
C PHE A 563 27.43 11.14 8.80
N ASN A 564 27.25 12.40 8.39
CA ASN A 564 25.99 13.11 8.41
C ASN A 564 25.83 13.97 7.14
N HIS A 565 24.66 14.56 6.97
CA HIS A 565 24.31 15.30 5.75
C HIS A 565 25.01 16.65 5.56
N GLY A 566 25.79 17.17 6.53
CA GLY A 566 26.59 18.38 6.32
C GLY A 566 28.08 18.23 6.59
N SER A 567 28.58 17.00 6.72
CA SER A 567 30.00 16.68 6.82
C SER A 567 30.52 15.80 5.69
N MET A 568 29.66 15.41 4.74
CA MET A 568 30.00 14.45 3.70
C MET A 568 31.04 15.01 2.72
N TYR A 569 31.03 16.32 2.42
CA TYR A 569 32.09 16.93 1.60
C TYR A 569 33.40 17.12 2.35
N TRP A 570 33.35 17.31 3.67
CA TRP A 570 34.55 17.26 4.53
C TRP A 570 35.23 15.89 4.43
N ILE A 571 34.44 14.82 4.54
CA ILE A 571 34.95 13.46 4.40
C ILE A 571 35.47 13.22 2.97
N ALA A 572 34.71 13.64 1.94
CA ALA A 572 35.09 13.47 0.55
C ALA A 572 36.38 14.22 0.16
N SER A 573 36.58 15.42 0.70
CA SER A 573 37.81 16.19 0.51
C SER A 573 39.03 15.50 1.14
N ASN A 574 38.89 15.00 2.39
CA ASN A 574 39.94 14.25 3.07
C ASN A 574 40.27 12.91 2.39
N GLU A 575 39.29 12.29 1.73
CA GLU A 575 39.48 11.09 0.90
C GLU A 575 40.07 11.41 -0.50
N GLY A 576 40.27 12.69 -0.83
CA GLY A 576 40.81 13.13 -2.11
C GLY A 576 39.85 12.92 -3.28
N LEU A 577 38.53 12.94 -3.05
CA LEU A 577 37.50 12.71 -4.07
C LEU A 577 37.15 13.98 -4.85
N ILE A 578 37.49 15.15 -4.33
CA ILE A 578 37.13 16.46 -4.87
C ILE A 578 38.34 17.09 -5.58
N ALA A 579 38.14 17.59 -6.79
CA ALA A 579 39.16 18.29 -7.55
C ALA A 579 39.43 19.69 -6.94
N ASN A 580 40.64 19.86 -6.40
CA ASN A 580 41.01 21.07 -5.68
C ASN A 580 40.90 22.34 -6.54
N GLY A 581 40.23 23.37 -6.00
CA GLY A 581 40.16 24.72 -6.58
C GLY A 581 39.21 24.88 -7.77
N SER A 582 38.40 23.87 -8.07
CA SER A 582 37.46 23.87 -9.19
C SER A 582 36.02 23.56 -8.79
N SER A 583 35.73 23.44 -7.49
CA SER A 583 34.37 23.22 -6.98
C SER A 583 33.69 24.55 -6.64
N VAL A 584 32.36 24.58 -6.73
CA VAL A 584 31.57 25.79 -6.51
C VAL A 584 30.36 25.47 -5.64
N HIS A 585 30.15 26.25 -4.59
CA HIS A 585 28.88 26.38 -3.88
C HIS A 585 28.07 27.54 -4.45
N ALA A 586 26.77 27.34 -4.63
CA ALA A 586 25.87 28.31 -5.25
C ALA A 586 24.52 28.37 -4.53
N GLY A 587 24.22 29.53 -3.93
CA GLY A 587 22.97 29.78 -3.20
C GLY A 587 23.12 29.81 -1.67
N LEU A 588 24.36 29.92 -1.19
CA LEU A 588 24.69 29.89 0.23
C LEU A 588 24.05 31.05 0.99
N ARG A 589 23.47 30.74 2.15
CA ARG A 589 22.88 31.74 3.06
C ARG A 589 22.74 31.27 4.50
N THR A 590 23.17 30.06 4.84
CA THR A 590 23.12 29.57 6.22
C THR A 590 24.08 30.34 7.14
N ARG A 591 23.88 30.17 8.44
CA ARG A 591 24.73 30.79 9.48
C ARG A 591 26.00 29.95 9.69
N LEU A 592 27.11 30.64 9.96
CA LEU A 592 28.34 30.00 10.38
C LEU A 592 28.32 29.67 11.88
N SER A 593 29.16 28.73 12.27
CA SER A 593 29.42 28.38 13.66
C SER A 593 30.36 29.40 14.33
N GLY A 594 30.22 29.53 15.65
CA GLY A 594 31.10 30.39 16.45
C GLY A 594 30.92 31.89 16.21
N ASP A 595 31.99 32.65 16.45
CA ASP A 595 32.01 34.12 16.39
C ASP A 595 32.96 34.65 15.29
N GLY A 596 33.39 33.78 14.36
CA GLY A 596 34.44 34.08 13.37
C GLY A 596 34.18 33.49 11.98
N TRP A 597 35.24 33.44 11.16
CA TRP A 597 35.20 33.01 9.76
C TRP A 597 35.73 31.59 9.55
N GLU A 598 35.95 30.84 10.63
CA GLU A 598 36.68 29.57 10.57
C GLU A 598 36.02 28.54 9.65
N ASP A 599 34.68 28.55 9.55
CA ASP A 599 33.97 27.65 8.64
C ASP A 599 34.26 27.97 7.17
N TYR A 600 34.45 29.24 6.82
CA TYR A 600 34.89 29.64 5.48
C TYR A 600 36.37 29.35 5.25
N ASP A 601 37.22 29.53 6.27
CA ASP A 601 38.63 29.16 6.16
C ASP A 601 38.80 27.64 5.95
N ASP A 602 37.96 26.83 6.60
CA ASP A 602 37.92 25.37 6.43
C ASP A 602 37.37 24.99 5.05
N ASP A 603 36.35 25.69 4.56
CA ASP A 603 35.78 25.51 3.21
C ASP A 603 36.79 25.87 2.10
N ASP A 604 37.53 26.96 2.25
CA ASP A 604 38.58 27.40 1.31
C ASP A 604 39.67 26.33 1.16
N ARG A 605 40.05 25.65 2.26
CA ARG A 605 41.03 24.55 2.23
C ARG A 605 40.53 23.32 1.48
N GLN A 606 39.20 23.16 1.38
CA GLN A 606 38.56 22.07 0.64
C GLN A 606 38.37 22.43 -0.85
N GLY A 607 38.66 23.67 -1.25
CA GLY A 607 38.74 24.09 -2.65
C GLY A 607 37.42 24.51 -3.26
N PHE A 608 36.45 24.94 -2.46
CA PHE A 608 35.17 25.47 -2.92
C PHE A 608 35.21 26.99 -3.10
N PHE A 609 34.74 27.45 -4.25
CA PHE A 609 34.39 28.85 -4.47
C PHE A 609 32.93 29.07 -4.07
N ARG A 610 32.68 30.11 -3.28
CA ARG A 610 31.34 30.40 -2.72
C ARG A 610 30.63 31.49 -3.52
N ILE A 611 29.40 31.20 -3.94
CA ILE A 611 28.43 32.17 -4.46
C ILE A 611 27.25 32.20 -3.48
N SER A 612 27.07 33.34 -2.83
CA SER A 612 25.96 33.56 -1.90
C SER A 612 24.63 33.68 -2.65
N ALA A 613 23.52 33.49 -1.94
CA ALA A 613 22.20 33.72 -2.51
C ALA A 613 22.04 35.18 -2.99
N ASP A 614 22.55 36.15 -2.23
CA ASP A 614 22.45 37.59 -2.49
C ASP A 614 23.31 38.04 -3.69
N ASP A 615 24.41 37.34 -4.00
CA ASP A 615 25.30 37.68 -5.12
C ASP A 615 24.55 37.79 -6.46
N ILE A 616 23.43 37.08 -6.60
CA ILE A 616 22.59 37.07 -7.80
C ILE A 616 22.12 38.49 -8.18
N ASP A 617 21.91 39.37 -7.21
CA ASP A 617 21.46 40.74 -7.42
C ASP A 617 22.57 41.63 -8.00
N ASP A 618 23.82 41.34 -7.65
CA ASP A 618 24.99 42.16 -8.01
C ASP A 618 25.69 41.70 -9.29
N ILE A 619 25.64 40.40 -9.60
CA ILE A 619 26.44 39.83 -10.71
C ILE A 619 25.69 39.69 -12.03
N GLY A 620 24.51 40.32 -12.15
CA GLY A 620 23.70 40.30 -13.37
C GLY A 620 22.69 39.16 -13.43
N GLY A 621 22.15 38.77 -12.26
CA GLY A 621 21.09 37.78 -12.14
C GLY A 621 21.56 36.33 -12.40
N PRO A 622 20.62 35.42 -12.67
CA PRO A 622 20.88 34.01 -12.95
C PRO A 622 21.96 33.72 -14.01
N VAL A 623 22.07 34.58 -15.03
CA VAL A 623 23.07 34.40 -16.11
C VAL A 623 24.47 34.77 -15.62
N GLY A 624 24.57 35.77 -14.75
CA GLY A 624 25.80 36.16 -14.06
C GLY A 624 26.37 35.05 -13.20
N VAL A 625 25.51 34.48 -12.33
CA VAL A 625 25.83 33.31 -11.51
C VAL A 625 26.34 32.16 -12.39
N ALA A 626 25.62 31.80 -13.45
CA ALA A 626 26.02 30.72 -14.35
C ALA A 626 27.36 30.98 -15.04
N LYS A 627 27.62 32.22 -15.48
CA LYS A 627 28.91 32.61 -16.08
C LYS A 627 30.05 32.41 -15.09
N LEU A 628 29.86 32.84 -13.84
CA LEU A 628 30.86 32.69 -12.79
C LEU A 628 31.11 31.22 -12.46
N ILE A 629 30.06 30.40 -12.38
CA ILE A 629 30.19 28.94 -12.22
C ILE A 629 31.06 28.35 -13.35
N VAL A 630 30.75 28.64 -14.61
CA VAL A 630 31.51 28.12 -15.75
C VAL A 630 32.95 28.63 -15.77
N GLU A 631 33.20 29.87 -15.35
CA GLU A 631 34.55 30.44 -15.23
C GLU A 631 35.40 29.72 -14.19
N LYS A 632 34.80 29.36 -13.04
CA LYS A 632 35.52 28.69 -11.94
C LYS A 632 35.75 27.20 -12.19
N ILE A 633 34.78 26.50 -12.77
CA ILE A 633 34.87 25.06 -13.02
C ILE A 633 35.57 24.75 -14.35
N GLY A 634 35.29 25.52 -15.40
CA GLY A 634 35.65 25.18 -16.78
C GLY A 634 34.72 24.14 -17.41
N THR A 635 34.91 23.87 -18.71
CA THR A 635 34.00 23.01 -19.49
C THR A 635 34.48 21.56 -19.65
N GLU A 636 35.73 21.26 -19.31
CA GLU A 636 36.36 19.96 -19.61
C GLU A 636 36.47 19.05 -18.37
N ILE A 637 36.67 19.63 -17.18
CA ILE A 637 36.82 18.88 -15.92
C ILE A 637 35.52 18.11 -15.64
N PRO A 638 35.58 16.81 -15.30
CA PRO A 638 34.40 16.05 -14.87
C PRO A 638 33.71 16.72 -13.67
N VAL A 639 32.41 16.95 -13.78
CA VAL A 639 31.59 17.62 -12.75
C VAL A 639 30.58 16.65 -12.16
N TYR A 640 30.56 16.54 -10.83
CA TYR A 640 29.39 16.06 -10.10
C TYR A 640 28.48 17.25 -9.78
N LEU A 641 27.27 17.24 -10.33
CA LEU A 641 26.30 18.32 -10.14
C LEU A 641 25.29 17.91 -9.08
N SER A 642 25.37 18.51 -7.91
CA SER A 642 24.52 18.19 -6.78
C SER A 642 23.56 19.34 -6.49
N VAL A 643 22.27 19.02 -6.34
CA VAL A 643 21.21 20.00 -6.05
C VAL A 643 20.49 19.63 -4.79
N ASP A 644 20.77 20.34 -3.71
CA ASP A 644 19.89 20.40 -2.56
C ASP A 644 18.67 21.24 -2.91
N ILE A 645 17.47 20.70 -2.65
CA ILE A 645 16.24 21.42 -2.95
C ILE A 645 16.06 22.66 -2.06
N ASP A 646 16.74 22.71 -0.90
CA ASP A 646 16.70 23.84 0.01
C ASP A 646 17.45 25.07 -0.51
N VAL A 647 18.17 24.99 -1.65
CA VAL A 647 18.67 26.18 -2.36
C VAL A 647 17.52 27.11 -2.78
N VAL A 648 16.33 26.52 -3.00
CA VAL A 648 15.11 27.25 -3.35
C VAL A 648 14.43 27.76 -2.08
N ASP A 649 13.93 28.99 -2.13
CA ASP A 649 13.26 29.60 -0.98
C ASP A 649 12.12 28.71 -0.45
N PRO A 650 11.96 28.56 0.89
CA PRO A 650 10.92 27.72 1.49
C PRO A 650 9.49 28.14 1.12
N GLY A 651 9.26 29.36 0.63
CA GLY A 651 7.98 29.77 0.04
C GLY A 651 7.62 29.01 -1.25
N LEU A 652 8.59 28.39 -1.92
CA LEU A 652 8.45 27.64 -3.17
C LEU A 652 8.89 26.17 -3.05
N ALA A 653 9.79 25.85 -2.11
CA ALA A 653 10.25 24.51 -1.79
C ALA A 653 10.16 24.22 -0.28
N PRO A 654 8.95 24.22 0.33
CA PRO A 654 8.80 24.01 1.78
C PRO A 654 9.15 22.59 2.26
N GLY A 655 9.16 21.63 1.34
CA GLY A 655 9.35 20.20 1.60
C GLY A 655 10.81 19.80 1.76
N THR A 656 11.53 20.38 2.71
CA THR A 656 12.93 20.06 3.00
C THR A 656 13.23 19.95 4.50
N GLY A 657 14.34 19.31 4.84
CA GLY A 657 14.80 19.10 6.21
C GLY A 657 15.21 20.40 6.92
N THR A 658 16.00 21.23 6.25
CA THR A 658 16.70 22.41 6.81
C THR A 658 16.37 23.69 6.03
N PRO A 659 15.12 24.17 6.05
CA PRO A 659 14.73 25.32 5.24
C PRO A 659 15.38 26.62 5.71
N GLU A 660 16.07 27.31 4.81
CA GLU A 660 16.65 28.65 5.04
C GLU A 660 15.89 29.74 4.24
N PRO A 661 15.29 30.76 4.86
CA PRO A 661 14.61 31.85 4.15
C PRO A 661 15.55 32.71 3.30
N GLY A 662 15.02 33.36 2.25
CA GLY A 662 15.81 34.23 1.36
C GLY A 662 16.55 33.46 0.26
N GLY A 663 15.99 32.32 -0.16
CA GLY A 663 16.56 31.50 -1.21
C GLY A 663 16.21 32.00 -2.61
N TRP A 664 16.75 31.31 -3.62
CA TRP A 664 16.37 31.59 -5.00
C TRP A 664 14.98 31.10 -5.33
N THR A 665 14.34 31.72 -6.32
CA THR A 665 13.13 31.18 -6.90
C THR A 665 13.42 29.95 -7.76
N SER A 666 12.45 29.06 -7.91
CA SER A 666 12.56 27.92 -8.84
C SER A 666 12.91 28.36 -10.27
N ARG A 667 12.41 29.53 -10.70
CA ARG A 667 12.73 30.13 -12.00
C ARG A 667 14.22 30.50 -12.13
N GLU A 668 14.82 31.05 -11.09
CA GLU A 668 16.23 31.46 -11.09
C GLU A 668 17.15 30.24 -11.13
N LEU A 669 16.90 29.24 -10.28
CA LEU A 669 17.62 27.96 -10.32
C LEU A 669 17.56 27.32 -11.70
N ILE A 670 16.35 27.19 -12.29
CA ILE A 670 16.17 26.64 -13.64
C ILE A 670 16.94 27.47 -14.68
N ARG A 671 16.98 28.80 -14.54
CA ARG A 671 17.71 29.66 -15.48
C ARG A 671 19.22 29.48 -15.36
N ILE A 672 19.76 29.28 -14.15
CA ILE A 672 21.16 28.95 -13.91
C ILE A 672 21.50 27.60 -14.53
N LEU A 673 20.73 26.54 -14.21
CA LEU A 673 20.93 25.18 -14.73
C LEU A 673 20.97 25.15 -16.27
N ARG A 674 20.06 25.88 -16.93
CA ARG A 674 20.03 26.01 -18.39
C ARG A 674 21.25 26.72 -19.00
N SER A 675 21.94 27.53 -18.19
CA SER A 675 23.06 28.37 -18.61
C SER A 675 24.41 27.72 -18.32
N VAL A 676 24.44 26.67 -17.49
CA VAL A 676 25.62 25.81 -17.25
C VAL A 676 25.57 24.51 -18.08
N ASP A 677 24.78 24.48 -19.16
CA ASP A 677 24.57 23.29 -20.00
C ASP A 677 25.84 22.83 -20.77
N GLY A 678 26.89 23.65 -20.75
CA GLY A 678 28.22 23.36 -21.31
C GLY A 678 29.21 22.71 -20.33
N LEU A 679 28.82 22.38 -19.09
CA LEU A 679 29.68 21.65 -18.14
C LEU A 679 29.77 20.15 -18.46
N ASN A 680 30.87 19.51 -18.07
CA ASN A 680 31.09 18.06 -18.28
C ASN A 680 30.47 17.25 -17.13
N VAL A 681 29.14 17.24 -17.04
CA VAL A 681 28.44 16.56 -15.94
C VAL A 681 28.53 15.03 -16.10
N VAL A 682 29.22 14.38 -15.16
CA VAL A 682 29.44 12.91 -15.13
C VAL A 682 28.55 12.16 -14.14
N GLY A 683 27.83 12.89 -13.29
CA GLY A 683 26.80 12.38 -12.39
C GLY A 683 26.08 13.55 -11.76
N ALA A 684 24.85 13.30 -11.27
CA ALA A 684 24.09 14.32 -10.57
C ALA A 684 23.18 13.73 -9.50
N ASP A 685 22.79 14.54 -8.53
CA ASP A 685 21.74 14.21 -7.56
C ASP A 685 20.79 15.40 -7.33
N ILE A 686 19.58 15.05 -6.88
CA ILE A 686 18.60 16.01 -6.37
C ILE A 686 18.15 15.49 -5.01
N VAL A 687 18.48 16.20 -3.94
CA VAL A 687 18.42 15.71 -2.54
C VAL A 687 17.53 16.56 -1.64
N GLU A 688 17.35 16.10 -0.40
CA GLU A 688 16.58 16.72 0.68
C GLU A 688 15.09 16.99 0.42
N VAL A 689 14.53 16.41 -0.65
CA VAL A 689 13.07 16.42 -0.88
C VAL A 689 12.39 15.57 0.19
N ALA A 690 11.73 16.23 1.15
CA ALA A 690 11.01 15.64 2.27
C ALA A 690 9.49 15.87 2.14
N PRO A 691 8.75 14.91 1.54
CA PRO A 691 7.33 15.09 1.21
C PRO A 691 6.41 15.33 2.40
N ALA A 692 6.86 14.98 3.62
CA ALA A 692 6.10 15.23 4.86
C ALA A 692 5.92 16.72 5.16
N TYR A 693 6.80 17.58 4.64
CA TYR A 693 6.72 19.04 4.78
C TYR A 693 6.31 19.73 3.49
N ASP A 694 6.08 18.97 2.41
CA ASP A 694 5.58 19.52 1.15
C ASP A 694 4.05 19.69 1.24
N GLY A 695 3.55 20.83 0.76
CA GLY A 695 2.14 21.15 0.82
C GLY A 695 1.29 20.23 -0.08
N ARG A 696 -0.04 20.38 -0.03
CA ARG A 696 -0.97 19.61 -0.89
C ARG A 696 -0.72 19.72 -2.40
N GLY A 697 -0.02 20.79 -2.81
CA GLY A 697 0.36 21.03 -4.20
C GLY A 697 1.66 20.36 -4.62
N GLU A 698 2.37 19.69 -3.72
CA GLU A 698 3.62 18.94 -3.99
C GLU A 698 4.66 19.82 -4.72
N GLN A 699 4.75 21.09 -4.31
CA GLN A 699 5.51 22.12 -5.02
C GLN A 699 7.00 21.78 -5.06
N THR A 700 7.51 21.26 -3.94
CA THR A 700 8.91 20.89 -3.79
C THR A 700 9.24 19.72 -4.71
N ALA A 701 8.40 18.68 -4.73
CA ALA A 701 8.56 17.54 -5.62
C ALA A 701 8.46 17.95 -7.12
N LEU A 702 7.59 18.89 -7.46
CA LEU A 702 7.48 19.44 -8.82
C LEU A 702 8.73 20.22 -9.25
N VAL A 703 9.30 21.04 -8.36
CA VAL A 703 10.56 21.75 -8.63
C VAL A 703 11.69 20.73 -8.82
N ALA A 704 11.81 19.73 -7.95
CA ALA A 704 12.81 18.68 -8.04
C ALA A 704 12.71 17.88 -9.36
N ALA A 705 11.49 17.48 -9.76
CA ALA A 705 11.28 16.81 -11.05
C ALA A 705 11.66 17.70 -12.25
N GLN A 706 11.42 19.01 -12.17
CA GLN A 706 11.85 19.95 -13.21
C GLN A 706 13.37 20.10 -13.26
N VAL A 707 14.05 20.12 -12.11
CA VAL A 707 15.52 20.16 -12.02
C VAL A 707 16.13 18.94 -12.69
N VAL A 708 15.62 17.73 -12.40
CA VAL A 708 16.06 16.48 -13.06
C VAL A 708 15.95 16.61 -14.59
N TYR A 709 14.83 17.14 -15.10
CA TYR A 709 14.63 17.33 -16.53
C TYR A 709 15.64 18.29 -17.18
N GLU A 710 16.01 19.39 -16.52
CA GLU A 710 17.00 20.35 -17.05
C GLU A 710 18.43 19.76 -17.04
N ILE A 711 18.80 19.02 -15.98
CA ILE A 711 20.09 18.33 -15.89
C ILE A 711 20.18 17.25 -16.97
N LEU A 712 19.15 16.42 -17.09
CA LEU A 712 19.05 15.36 -18.09
C LEU A 712 19.13 15.94 -19.51
N THR A 713 18.43 17.05 -19.78
CA THR A 713 18.53 17.75 -21.07
C THR A 713 19.97 18.16 -21.38
N SER A 714 20.69 18.70 -20.39
CA SER A 714 22.07 19.15 -20.56
C SER A 714 23.03 17.98 -20.82
N MET A 715 22.90 16.88 -20.07
CA MET A 715 23.67 15.65 -20.28
C MET A 715 23.47 15.07 -21.69
N VAL A 716 22.23 15.05 -22.18
CA VAL A 716 21.90 14.55 -23.53
C VAL A 716 22.44 15.50 -24.60
N LYS A 717 22.29 16.82 -24.43
CA LYS A 717 22.79 17.83 -25.37
C LYS A 717 24.30 17.70 -25.59
N ARG A 718 25.07 17.57 -24.51
CA ARG A 718 26.54 17.48 -24.60
C ARG A 718 27.00 16.22 -25.32
N GLY A 719 26.29 15.10 -25.20
CA GLY A 719 26.66 13.86 -25.87
C GLY A 719 26.17 13.73 -27.32
N GLN A 720 25.49 14.74 -27.87
CA GLN A 720 25.20 14.75 -29.30
C GLN A 720 26.51 14.87 -30.10
N PRO A 721 26.72 14.03 -31.13
CA PRO A 721 27.86 14.21 -32.03
C PRO A 721 27.73 15.56 -32.73
N VAL A 722 28.79 16.36 -32.71
CA VAL A 722 28.82 17.67 -33.38
C VAL A 722 28.53 17.46 -34.87
N ALA A 723 27.35 17.91 -35.32
CA ALA A 723 27.01 17.85 -36.73
C ALA A 723 28.02 18.67 -37.54
N LYS A 724 28.76 18.03 -38.45
CA LYS A 724 29.46 18.74 -39.53
C LYS A 724 28.39 19.44 -40.35
N VAL A 725 28.26 20.75 -40.17
CA VAL A 725 27.32 21.59 -40.92
C VAL A 725 27.71 21.55 -42.40
N THR A 726 27.07 20.69 -43.18
CA THR A 726 27.00 20.85 -44.65
C THR A 726 25.84 21.79 -44.94
N SER A 727 26.18 23.04 -45.30
CA SER A 727 25.20 24.05 -45.69
C SER A 727 24.45 23.59 -46.94
N SER A 728 23.21 23.13 -46.79
CA SER A 728 22.28 23.06 -47.92
C SER A 728 21.19 24.12 -47.71
N LYS A 729 21.27 25.19 -48.49
CA LYS A 729 20.16 26.11 -48.70
C LYS A 729 19.04 25.31 -49.36
N LYS A 730 17.92 25.10 -48.66
CA LYS A 730 16.66 24.76 -49.32
C LYS A 730 15.56 25.69 -48.81
N GLU A 731 14.94 26.31 -49.80
CA GLU A 731 13.85 27.28 -49.71
C GLU A 731 12.66 26.71 -48.93
N VAL A 732 12.17 27.52 -47.98
CA VAL A 732 10.91 27.28 -47.28
C VAL A 732 9.79 27.61 -48.25
N LYS A 733 9.06 26.59 -48.72
CA LYS A 733 7.69 26.78 -49.18
C LYS A 733 6.78 26.74 -47.96
N SER A 734 6.13 27.86 -47.70
CA SER A 734 5.03 27.96 -46.75
C SER A 734 3.83 27.17 -47.28
N GLU A 735 3.25 26.31 -46.47
CA GLU A 735 1.82 26.01 -46.52
C GLU A 735 1.40 25.39 -45.18
N LEU A 736 0.59 26.20 -44.46
CA LEU A 736 -0.37 25.91 -43.38
C LEU A 736 0.11 25.27 -42.07
#